data_AF-A0A534AQV2-F1
#
_entry.id   AF-A0A534AQV2-F1
#
_cell.length_a   1.000
_cell.length_b   1.000
_cell.length_c   1.000
_cell.angle_alpha   90.00
_cell.angle_beta   90.00
_cell.angle_gamma   90.00
#
_symmetry.space_group_name_H-M   'P 1'
#
loop_
_entity.id
_entity.type
_entity.pdbx_description
1 polymer ?
#
loop_
_entity_poly.entity_id
_entity_poly.type
_entity_poly.pdbx_seq_one_letter_code
_entity_poly.pdbx_strand_id
1 'polypeptide(L)'
;MITPMSPTLSRRSFLEASAAAGGGLLISFSLPASLAKQLSAPPPPAPPSEFAPNAFIRIDSAGQVTLVMHKVEMGQGTYTAMPMILAEELEADLSQVRLEHAPADDTRYWEPSFGVQETGGSTSVRGNFEPLRRAGATARTMLVAAAAATWKVDPNACRAEHGTVIHGPSGRSLGYGALVSTAARLPVPGSVALKDPKDFRLIGTSVKRLDTPDKVDGTTQYGIDVRLPGMKYASVAACPVFGGKVGAVDDTKAKAIPGVRQVVRLDDAVAVVADDTWTAKKGLAALDIRWDEGPNATLSTADIVLQLEAASRKSGVVGRDEGDVAKAMAGAVRRVEAIYEVPFLAHATMEPINCTVHVRPDACDLWLGTQVPTFTQTAAAKVAGLPKSRVQVHNHYLGGGFGRRLEVDFVIQAVGIAKQVDGGGPVQVLWSREEDIQHDMYRPYYYDRFIAGLDAGGRPVAWTHRIVGSSIEARVISELFPKNLRVMRAGGMHRLGAMIKHLDLDAVEGAAEPPYAIPNIRVDFVRQEPPGVRTAFWRGVGPTHNIFVVESFIDELAAAAKQDPFEYRRALLERSPRAKAVLELAAAQAGWGKPLPPGAGRGISLLHAFGSYIAQVAEVAVSRQGEVRVPRVVCEVDCGTVVNPEIVKAQMESGIIFGMTAALWGEIT
;
A
#
# COMPACT_ATOMS: atom_id res chain seq x y z
N MET A 1 -60.66 -16.73 33.05
CA MET A 1 -59.32 -16.81 33.67
C MET A 1 -58.32 -16.32 32.65
N ILE A 2 -57.67 -15.20 32.94
CA ILE A 2 -56.70 -14.53 32.08
C ILE A 2 -55.32 -14.88 32.62
N THR A 3 -54.48 -15.49 31.79
CA THR A 3 -53.07 -15.80 32.07
C THR A 3 -52.21 -14.61 31.63
N PRO A 4 -51.18 -14.18 32.40
CA PRO A 4 -50.46 -12.94 32.13
C PRO A 4 -49.43 -13.08 31.00
N MET A 5 -49.34 -12.05 30.16
CA MET A 5 -48.27 -11.86 29.17
C MET A 5 -46.95 -11.52 29.87
N SER A 6 -45.86 -12.16 29.46
CA SER A 6 -44.49 -11.76 29.81
C SER A 6 -44.14 -10.44 29.11
N PRO A 7 -43.42 -9.50 29.76
CA PRO A 7 -43.08 -8.21 29.14
C PRO A 7 -42.04 -8.43 28.04
N THR A 8 -42.37 -8.00 26.82
CA THR A 8 -41.44 -7.89 25.70
C THR A 8 -40.41 -6.81 26.00
N LEU A 9 -39.14 -7.22 26.12
CA LEU A 9 -38.00 -6.30 26.21
C LEU A 9 -37.97 -5.43 24.95
N SER A 10 -38.16 -4.12 25.11
CA SER A 10 -38.07 -3.19 23.99
C SER A 10 -36.61 -3.07 23.52
N ARG A 11 -36.38 -2.77 22.23
CA ARG A 11 -35.05 -2.47 21.67
C ARG A 11 -34.29 -1.42 22.49
N ARG A 12 -34.99 -0.47 23.11
CA ARG A 12 -34.42 0.56 23.99
C ARG A 12 -33.89 -0.04 25.30
N SER A 13 -34.65 -0.94 25.91
CA SER A 13 -34.26 -1.66 27.13
C SER A 13 -33.10 -2.63 26.87
N PHE A 14 -33.03 -3.22 25.66
CA PHE A 14 -31.90 -4.04 25.22
C PHE A 14 -30.64 -3.21 24.99
N LEU A 15 -30.74 -2.02 24.38
CA LEU A 15 -29.61 -1.09 24.22
C LEU A 15 -29.12 -0.51 25.55
N GLU A 16 -30.03 -0.20 26.48
CA GLU A 16 -29.70 0.21 27.85
C GLU A 16 -29.00 -0.91 28.65
N ALA A 17 -29.45 -2.17 28.51
CA ALA A 17 -28.82 -3.33 29.12
C ALA A 17 -27.45 -3.68 28.50
N SER A 18 -27.30 -3.49 27.18
CA SER A 18 -26.04 -3.74 26.45
C SER A 18 -24.97 -2.70 26.78
N ALA A 19 -25.37 -1.43 26.95
CA ALA A 19 -24.49 -0.35 27.40
C ALA A 19 -24.01 -0.53 28.84
N ALA A 20 -24.83 -1.15 29.71
CA ALA A 20 -24.46 -1.46 31.09
C ALA A 20 -23.43 -2.61 31.21
N ALA A 21 -23.38 -3.53 30.24
CA ALA A 21 -22.42 -4.64 30.23
C ALA A 21 -21.07 -4.32 29.55
N GLY A 22 -21.01 -3.27 28.71
CA GLY A 22 -19.83 -2.91 27.90
C GLY A 22 -19.02 -1.68 28.35
N GLY A 23 -19.48 -0.90 29.33
CA GLY A 23 -18.68 0.09 30.06
C GLY A 23 -17.94 1.21 29.29
N GLY A 24 -18.20 1.44 27.99
CA GLY A 24 -17.40 2.37 27.17
C GLY A 24 -18.19 3.33 26.27
N LEU A 25 -17.53 4.39 25.80
CA LEU A 25 -18.02 5.37 24.82
C LEU A 25 -17.46 4.97 23.48
N LEU A 26 -18.35 4.89 22.50
CA LEU A 26 -18.09 4.25 21.24
C LEU A 26 -18.60 5.15 20.12
N ILE A 27 -17.70 5.50 19.19
CA ILE A 27 -18.02 6.41 18.09
C ILE A 27 -17.68 5.73 16.78
N SER A 28 -18.71 5.50 15.97
CA SER A 28 -18.58 5.19 14.56
C SER A 28 -18.45 6.49 13.77
N PHE A 29 -17.51 6.56 12.85
CA PHE A 29 -17.52 7.58 11.81
C PHE A 29 -17.74 6.91 10.46
N SER A 30 -18.63 7.48 9.66
CA SER A 30 -18.68 7.24 8.22
C SER A 30 -17.95 8.38 7.52
N LEU A 31 -17.15 8.05 6.51
CA LEU A 31 -16.51 9.06 5.67
C LEU A 31 -17.58 9.87 4.93
N PRO A 32 -17.63 11.21 5.11
CA PRO A 32 -18.54 12.03 4.34
C PRO A 32 -18.16 12.00 2.86
N ALA A 33 -19.13 11.72 1.99
CA ALA A 33 -18.97 11.74 0.52
C ALA A 33 -18.59 13.12 -0.05
N SER A 34 -18.44 14.16 0.77
CA SER A 34 -18.09 15.53 0.34
C SER A 34 -16.59 15.78 0.19
N LEU A 35 -15.71 14.96 0.81
CA LEU A 35 -14.25 15.03 0.60
C LEU A 35 -13.81 14.50 -0.79
N ALA A 36 -14.74 13.83 -1.45
CA ALA A 36 -14.71 13.35 -2.83
C ALA A 36 -14.36 14.37 -3.91
N LYS A 37 -14.68 15.65 -3.67
CA LYS A 37 -14.71 16.67 -4.74
C LYS A 37 -13.35 17.31 -5.02
N GLN A 38 -12.34 17.07 -4.18
CA GLN A 38 -11.00 17.66 -4.33
C GLN A 38 -9.93 16.68 -4.82
N LEU A 39 -10.30 15.43 -5.07
CA LEU A 39 -9.54 14.47 -5.85
C LEU A 39 -10.28 14.28 -7.17
N SER A 40 -9.59 14.11 -8.29
CA SER A 40 -10.11 14.20 -9.67
C SER A 40 -11.22 13.19 -10.07
N ALA A 41 -11.84 12.49 -9.12
CA ALA A 41 -13.10 11.76 -9.30
C ALA A 41 -13.84 11.58 -7.96
N PRO A 42 -15.19 11.60 -7.94
CA PRO A 42 -15.95 11.23 -6.75
C PRO A 42 -15.73 9.74 -6.40
N PRO A 43 -15.63 9.39 -5.10
CA PRO A 43 -15.41 8.03 -4.63
C PRO A 43 -16.63 7.16 -4.95
N PRO A 44 -16.43 5.84 -5.07
CA PRO A 44 -17.51 4.87 -5.16
C PRO A 44 -18.56 5.09 -4.05
N PRO A 45 -19.85 4.86 -4.30
CA PRO A 45 -20.87 4.88 -3.26
C PRO A 45 -20.56 3.81 -2.19
N ALA A 46 -20.60 4.21 -0.92
CA ALA A 46 -20.39 3.30 0.20
C ALA A 46 -21.36 2.11 0.14
N PRO A 47 -20.93 0.88 0.49
CA PRO A 47 -21.84 -0.24 0.62
C PRO A 47 -22.94 0.07 1.66
N PRO A 48 -24.16 -0.48 1.51
CA PRO A 48 -25.21 -0.31 2.52
C PRO A 48 -24.71 -0.86 3.86
N SER A 49 -24.51 0.03 4.83
CA SER A 49 -24.10 -0.32 6.19
C SER A 49 -25.28 -0.15 7.15
N GLU A 50 -25.56 -1.17 7.96
CA GLU A 50 -26.33 -0.98 9.19
C GLU A 50 -25.50 -0.07 10.12
N PHE A 51 -26.12 0.92 10.76
CA PHE A 51 -25.43 1.81 11.71
C PHE A 51 -24.82 0.96 12.84
N ALA A 52 -23.52 0.71 12.73
CA ALA A 52 -22.75 -0.03 13.71
C ALA A 52 -21.92 0.98 14.52
N PRO A 53 -22.42 1.45 15.68
CA PRO A 53 -21.52 2.08 16.64
C PRO A 53 -20.36 1.10 16.88
N ASN A 54 -19.15 1.59 17.20
CA ASN A 54 -18.00 0.78 17.65
C ASN A 54 -16.97 0.33 16.58
N ALA A 55 -17.02 0.80 15.34
CA ALA A 55 -16.12 0.25 14.30
C ALA A 55 -14.63 0.64 14.47
N PHE A 56 -14.30 1.88 14.82
CA PHE A 56 -12.91 2.38 14.74
C PHE A 56 -12.31 2.88 16.06
N ILE A 57 -13.10 3.48 16.97
CA ILE A 57 -12.58 4.07 18.21
C ILE A 57 -13.43 3.59 19.39
N ARG A 58 -12.76 3.13 20.44
CA ARG A 58 -13.38 2.74 21.71
C ARG A 58 -12.69 3.47 22.86
N ILE A 59 -13.46 3.98 23.82
CA ILE A 59 -12.92 4.47 25.09
C ILE A 59 -13.57 3.67 26.20
N ASP A 60 -12.77 2.96 27.00
CA ASP A 60 -13.30 2.13 28.09
C ASP A 60 -13.53 2.94 29.38
N SER A 61 -14.07 2.28 30.41
CA SER A 61 -14.32 2.87 31.73
C SER A 61 -13.06 3.24 32.50
N ALA A 62 -11.88 2.73 32.10
CA ALA A 62 -10.59 3.16 32.61
C ALA A 62 -10.05 4.40 31.87
N GLY A 63 -10.69 4.82 30.79
CA GLY A 63 -10.27 5.94 29.95
C GLY A 63 -9.22 5.56 28.90
N GLN A 64 -8.95 4.27 28.68
CA GLN A 64 -8.07 3.81 27.63
C GLN A 64 -8.76 3.97 26.28
N VAL A 65 -8.09 4.65 25.35
CA VAL A 65 -8.54 4.78 23.96
C VAL A 65 -7.99 3.61 23.17
N THR A 66 -8.84 2.89 22.44
CA THR A 66 -8.44 1.88 21.45
C THR A 66 -8.79 2.37 20.05
N LEU A 67 -7.81 2.40 19.15
CA LEU A 67 -7.98 2.63 17.72
C LEU A 67 -7.91 1.29 16.99
N VAL A 68 -9.03 0.88 16.40
CA VAL A 68 -9.12 -0.30 15.55
C VAL A 68 -8.52 0.05 14.19
N MET A 69 -7.38 -0.58 13.92
CA MET A 69 -6.45 -0.26 12.87
C MET A 69 -6.76 -1.09 11.62
N HIS A 70 -7.50 -0.46 10.71
CA HIS A 70 -7.87 -1.02 9.41
C HIS A 70 -6.76 -0.96 8.36
N LYS A 71 -5.63 -0.33 8.70
CA LYS A 71 -4.40 -0.31 7.89
C LYS A 71 -3.37 -1.25 8.50
N VAL A 72 -2.32 -1.57 7.76
CA VAL A 72 -1.29 -2.52 8.22
C VAL A 72 0.07 -1.87 8.19
N GLU A 73 0.83 -2.04 9.27
CA GLU A 73 2.17 -1.48 9.40
C GLU A 73 3.21 -2.37 8.72
N MET A 74 3.98 -1.77 7.82
CA MET A 74 5.05 -2.44 7.07
C MET A 74 6.35 -1.62 7.01
N GLY A 75 6.49 -0.62 7.88
CA GLY A 75 7.63 0.30 7.94
C GLY A 75 7.26 1.76 7.68
N GLN A 76 6.05 2.06 7.17
CA GLN A 76 5.64 3.42 6.81
C GLN A 76 5.21 4.33 7.99
N GLY A 77 5.08 3.80 9.21
CA GLY A 77 4.78 4.60 10.41
C GLY A 77 3.30 4.98 10.56
N THR A 78 2.41 4.28 9.87
CA THR A 78 0.96 4.48 9.95
C THR A 78 0.44 4.25 11.37
N TYR A 79 1.04 3.29 12.10
CA TYR A 79 0.66 2.95 13.48
C TYR A 79 1.10 4.01 14.50
N THR A 80 1.80 5.06 14.07
CA THR A 80 2.10 6.23 14.90
C THR A 80 1.37 7.47 14.38
N ALA A 81 1.39 7.70 13.07
CA ALA A 81 0.75 8.89 12.49
C ALA A 81 -0.78 8.91 12.68
N MET A 82 -1.48 7.79 12.46
CA MET A 82 -2.94 7.73 12.66
C MET A 82 -3.38 7.99 14.11
N PRO A 83 -2.80 7.34 15.14
CA PRO A 83 -3.17 7.65 16.52
C PRO A 83 -2.76 9.07 16.94
N MET A 84 -1.69 9.67 16.37
CA MET A 84 -1.39 11.09 16.59
C MET A 84 -2.54 12.00 16.12
N ILE A 85 -3.09 11.74 14.93
CA ILE A 85 -4.20 12.52 14.38
C ILE A 85 -5.44 12.41 15.27
N LEU A 86 -5.75 11.20 15.73
CA LEU A 86 -6.88 10.96 16.63
C LEU A 86 -6.67 11.67 17.98
N ALA A 87 -5.52 11.47 18.60
CA ALA A 87 -5.19 12.00 19.93
C ALA A 87 -5.18 13.54 19.96
N GLU A 88 -4.68 14.18 18.89
CA GLU A 88 -4.71 15.65 18.72
C GLU A 88 -6.12 16.23 18.89
N GLU A 89 -7.09 15.66 18.19
CA GLU A 89 -8.47 16.15 18.26
C GLU A 89 -9.23 15.61 19.46
N LEU A 90 -8.83 14.45 19.98
CA LEU A 90 -9.43 13.89 21.18
C LEU A 90 -8.93 14.60 22.46
N GLU A 91 -7.90 15.44 22.39
CA GLU A 91 -7.23 16.03 23.56
C GLU A 91 -6.80 14.93 24.55
N ALA A 92 -6.24 13.84 24.02
CA ALA A 92 -5.72 12.71 24.80
C ALA A 92 -4.20 12.58 24.61
N ASP A 93 -3.53 12.04 25.62
CA ASP A 93 -2.12 11.70 25.47
C ASP A 93 -1.95 10.52 24.52
N LEU A 94 -0.91 10.55 23.69
CA LEU A 94 -0.68 9.47 22.72
C LEU A 94 -0.46 8.12 23.42
N SER A 95 0.11 8.11 24.63
CA SER A 95 0.27 6.90 25.45
C SER A 95 -1.06 6.29 25.92
N GLN A 96 -2.16 7.05 25.87
CA GLN A 96 -3.51 6.55 26.15
C GLN A 96 -4.17 5.89 24.93
N VAL A 97 -3.49 5.79 23.79
CA VAL A 97 -4.01 5.13 22.58
C VAL A 97 -3.37 3.76 22.39
N ARG A 98 -4.19 2.71 22.50
CA ARG A 98 -3.84 1.33 22.11
C ARG A 98 -4.33 1.05 20.70
N LEU A 99 -3.60 0.20 19.99
CA LEU A 99 -3.95 -0.22 18.63
C LEU A 99 -4.43 -1.67 18.64
N GLU A 100 -5.43 -1.97 17.83
CA GLU A 100 -5.95 -3.32 17.63
C GLU A 100 -6.14 -3.54 16.12
N HIS A 101 -5.66 -4.64 15.56
CA HIS A 101 -5.87 -4.91 14.13
C HIS A 101 -7.37 -5.08 13.85
N ALA A 102 -7.86 -4.42 12.79
CA ALA A 102 -9.23 -4.62 12.35
C ALA A 102 -9.42 -6.06 11.80
N PRO A 103 -10.56 -6.72 12.08
CA PRO A 103 -10.92 -7.96 11.40
C PRO A 103 -11.16 -7.69 9.90
N ALA A 104 -11.17 -8.75 9.10
CA ALA A 104 -11.53 -8.69 7.69
C ALA A 104 -13.02 -8.38 7.51
N ASP A 105 -13.36 -7.14 7.15
CA ASP A 105 -14.75 -6.69 6.95
C ASP A 105 -14.83 -5.42 6.07
N ASP A 106 -15.12 -5.61 4.78
CA ASP A 106 -15.29 -4.51 3.82
C ASP A 106 -16.50 -3.61 4.14
N THR A 107 -17.49 -4.07 4.91
CA THR A 107 -18.66 -3.24 5.23
C THR A 107 -18.32 -2.15 6.24
N ARG A 108 -17.28 -2.37 7.04
CA ARG A 108 -16.85 -1.48 8.13
C ARG A 108 -15.51 -0.79 7.84
N TYR A 109 -14.57 -1.50 7.24
CA TYR A 109 -13.16 -1.10 7.15
C TYR A 109 -12.67 -0.82 5.73
N TRP A 110 -13.60 -0.57 4.80
CA TRP A 110 -13.24 -0.25 3.42
C TRP A 110 -12.47 1.07 3.29
N GLU A 111 -11.55 1.10 2.35
CA GLU A 111 -10.85 2.29 1.91
C GLU A 111 -11.70 3.04 0.86
N PRO A 112 -12.09 4.31 1.10
CA PRO A 112 -12.75 5.20 0.16
C PRO A 112 -12.33 5.08 -1.30
N SER A 113 -11.02 5.08 -1.55
CA SER A 113 -10.49 5.07 -2.91
C SER A 113 -10.69 3.74 -3.65
N PHE A 114 -10.91 2.63 -2.93
CA PHE A 114 -10.91 1.28 -3.50
C PHE A 114 -12.21 0.49 -3.26
N GLY A 115 -13.02 0.86 -2.26
CA GLY A 115 -14.25 0.13 -1.94
C GLY A 115 -14.03 -1.18 -1.15
N VAL A 116 -12.79 -1.45 -0.73
CA VAL A 116 -12.35 -2.69 -0.04
C VAL A 116 -11.38 -2.38 1.09
N GLN A 117 -11.25 -3.29 2.06
CA GLN A 117 -10.26 -3.16 3.14
C GLN A 117 -8.86 -3.46 2.63
N GLU A 118 -8.11 -2.39 2.37
CA GLU A 118 -6.77 -2.45 1.79
C GLU A 118 -5.82 -1.40 2.40
N THR A 119 -4.54 -1.78 2.51
CA THR A 119 -3.43 -0.85 2.71
C THR A 119 -2.65 -0.70 1.39
N GLY A 120 -2.90 0.38 0.64
CA GLY A 120 -2.32 0.61 -0.69
C GLY A 120 -2.54 2.05 -1.19
N GLY A 121 -1.98 2.39 -2.34
CA GLY A 121 -2.16 3.68 -3.05
C GLY A 121 -1.88 4.96 -2.25
N SER A 122 -1.01 4.89 -1.24
CA SER A 122 -0.62 6.02 -0.39
C SER A 122 -1.81 6.67 0.34
N THR A 123 -2.86 5.90 0.67
CA THR A 123 -4.09 6.43 1.29
C THR A 123 -4.12 6.36 2.81
N SER A 124 -3.26 5.58 3.46
CA SER A 124 -3.34 5.31 4.91
C SER A 124 -3.45 6.57 5.76
N VAL A 125 -2.51 7.53 5.63
CA VAL A 125 -2.55 8.78 6.39
C VAL A 125 -3.42 9.82 5.67
N ARG A 126 -3.19 10.06 4.37
CA ARG A 126 -3.89 11.10 3.59
C ARG A 126 -5.41 10.91 3.58
N GLY A 127 -5.87 9.67 3.36
CA GLY A 127 -7.29 9.34 3.34
C GLY A 127 -7.94 9.36 4.72
N ASN A 128 -7.17 9.13 5.79
CA ASN A 128 -7.67 9.09 7.16
C ASN A 128 -7.41 10.36 7.98
N PHE A 129 -6.70 11.35 7.44
CA PHE A 129 -6.38 12.59 8.15
C PHE A 129 -7.63 13.30 8.66
N GLU A 130 -8.52 13.71 7.76
CA GLU A 130 -9.76 14.37 8.18
C GLU A 130 -10.74 13.45 8.94
N PRO A 131 -10.99 12.20 8.51
CA PRO A 131 -11.87 11.28 9.23
C PRO A 131 -11.48 11.06 10.69
N LEU A 132 -10.21 10.80 10.97
CA LEU A 132 -9.73 10.61 12.33
C LEU A 132 -9.84 11.89 13.16
N ARG A 133 -9.59 13.05 12.54
CA ARG A 133 -9.78 14.34 13.21
C ARG A 133 -11.23 14.56 13.62
N ARG A 134 -12.16 14.33 12.70
CA ARG A 134 -13.61 14.42 12.99
C ARG A 134 -14.02 13.44 14.08
N ALA A 135 -13.51 12.22 14.05
CA ALA A 135 -13.83 11.22 15.04
C ALA A 135 -13.32 11.60 16.44
N GLY A 136 -12.09 12.11 16.55
CA GLY A 136 -11.53 12.65 17.79
C GLY A 136 -12.31 13.84 18.33
N ALA A 137 -12.66 14.81 17.46
CA ALA A 137 -13.42 15.99 17.85
C ALA A 137 -14.85 15.65 18.30
N THR A 138 -15.51 14.68 17.65
CA THR A 138 -16.82 14.16 18.04
C THR A 138 -16.75 13.52 19.43
N ALA A 139 -15.76 12.66 19.66
CA ALA A 139 -15.54 12.03 20.96
C ALA A 139 -15.31 13.06 22.06
N ARG A 140 -14.39 14.00 21.84
CA ARG A 140 -14.13 15.12 22.74
C ARG A 140 -15.42 15.88 23.07
N THR A 141 -16.21 16.22 22.06
CA THR A 141 -17.47 16.98 22.24
C THR A 141 -18.49 16.22 23.08
N MET A 142 -18.67 14.92 22.83
CA MET A 142 -19.57 14.08 23.61
C MET A 142 -19.12 13.93 25.07
N LEU A 143 -17.81 13.78 25.30
CA LEU A 143 -17.22 13.69 26.64
C LEU A 143 -17.38 15.02 27.41
N VAL A 144 -17.15 16.16 26.75
CA VAL A 144 -17.36 17.49 27.32
C VAL A 144 -18.83 17.70 27.70
N ALA A 145 -19.76 17.33 26.81
CA ALA A 145 -21.19 17.40 27.08
C ALA A 145 -21.60 16.50 28.27
N ALA A 146 -21.02 15.30 28.37
CA ALA A 146 -21.26 14.40 29.49
C ALA A 146 -20.78 15.00 30.83
N ALA A 147 -19.57 15.58 30.86
CA ALA A 147 -19.05 16.22 32.07
C ALA A 147 -19.90 17.42 32.48
N ALA A 148 -20.28 18.26 31.51
CA ALA A 148 -21.15 19.41 31.74
C ALA A 148 -22.52 19.00 32.30
N ALA A 149 -23.11 17.92 31.79
CA ALA A 149 -24.34 17.34 32.30
C ALA A 149 -24.18 16.80 33.74
N THR A 150 -23.07 16.11 34.04
CA THR A 150 -22.75 15.63 35.39
C THR A 150 -22.63 16.78 36.37
N TRP A 151 -22.01 17.88 35.97
CA TRP A 151 -21.78 19.04 36.82
C TRP A 151 -22.90 20.08 36.82
N LYS A 152 -23.88 19.95 35.93
CA LYS A 152 -24.97 20.91 35.69
C LYS A 152 -24.43 22.32 35.35
N VAL A 153 -23.47 22.38 34.44
CA VAL A 153 -22.82 23.62 33.97
C VAL A 153 -22.93 23.76 32.45
N ASP A 154 -22.59 24.94 31.92
CA ASP A 154 -22.47 25.16 30.48
C ASP A 154 -21.31 24.32 29.91
N PRO A 155 -21.52 23.51 28.84
CA PRO A 155 -20.43 22.83 28.13
C PRO A 155 -19.29 23.76 27.69
N ASN A 156 -19.57 25.03 27.36
CA ASN A 156 -18.55 26.00 26.96
C ASN A 156 -17.63 26.42 28.12
N ALA A 157 -18.05 26.19 29.37
CA ALA A 157 -17.20 26.40 30.55
C ALA A 157 -16.29 25.18 30.81
N CYS A 158 -16.39 24.12 30.01
CA CYS A 158 -15.58 22.91 30.11
C CYS A 158 -14.60 22.82 28.93
N ARG A 159 -13.41 22.28 29.19
CA ARG A 159 -12.43 21.94 28.15
C ARG A 159 -11.90 20.54 28.35
N ALA A 160 -11.49 19.90 27.27
CA ALA A 160 -10.79 18.63 27.31
C ALA A 160 -9.27 18.85 27.22
N GLU A 161 -8.51 18.08 27.98
CA GLU A 161 -7.06 18.16 28.04
C GLU A 161 -6.50 16.86 28.67
N HIS A 162 -5.49 16.24 28.06
CA HIS A 162 -4.83 15.02 28.56
C HIS A 162 -5.79 13.90 29.02
N GLY A 163 -6.79 13.57 28.19
CA GLY A 163 -7.75 12.50 28.47
C GLY A 163 -8.73 12.82 29.61
N THR A 164 -8.88 14.10 29.95
CA THR A 164 -9.68 14.60 31.06
C THR A 164 -10.53 15.77 30.61
N VAL A 165 -11.76 15.89 31.11
CA VAL A 165 -12.55 17.12 30.98
C VAL A 165 -12.42 17.95 32.25
N ILE A 166 -12.21 19.25 32.12
CA ILE A 166 -11.98 20.22 33.19
C ILE A 166 -13.01 21.34 33.09
N HIS A 167 -13.75 21.61 34.16
CA HIS A 167 -14.60 22.81 34.27
C HIS A 167 -13.75 24.00 34.70
N GLY A 168 -13.53 24.96 33.78
CA GLY A 168 -12.65 26.10 33.95
C GLY A 168 -12.89 26.89 35.26
N PRO A 169 -14.12 27.39 35.50
CA PRO A 169 -14.41 28.23 36.67
C PRO A 169 -14.20 27.54 38.03
N SER A 170 -14.44 26.23 38.13
CA SER A 170 -14.34 25.52 39.41
C SER A 170 -13.09 24.66 39.59
N GLY A 171 -12.32 24.43 38.54
CA GLY A 171 -11.19 23.49 38.54
C GLY A 171 -11.55 22.00 38.63
N ARG A 172 -12.83 21.64 38.87
CA ARG A 172 -13.30 20.24 38.84
C ARG A 172 -12.92 19.54 37.54
N SER A 173 -12.51 18.28 37.65
CA SER A 173 -12.13 17.46 36.51
C SER A 173 -12.67 16.03 36.60
N LEU A 174 -12.90 15.41 35.45
CA LEU A 174 -13.30 14.01 35.29
C LEU A 174 -12.53 13.40 34.13
N GLY A 175 -11.82 12.30 34.39
CA GLY A 175 -11.18 11.51 33.33
C GLY A 175 -12.21 10.91 32.38
N TYR A 176 -11.82 10.62 31.13
CA TYR A 176 -12.75 10.11 30.12
C TYR A 176 -13.49 8.85 30.55
N GLY A 177 -12.82 7.92 31.24
CA GLY A 177 -13.43 6.70 31.77
C GLY A 177 -14.62 6.92 32.70
N ALA A 178 -14.65 8.03 33.46
CA ALA A 178 -15.80 8.37 34.30
C ALA A 178 -16.99 8.92 33.49
N LEU A 179 -16.73 9.43 32.28
CA LEU A 179 -17.69 10.13 31.44
C LEU A 179 -18.31 9.22 30.38
N VAL A 180 -17.61 8.14 30.00
CA VAL A 180 -17.97 7.32 28.85
C VAL A 180 -19.40 6.78 28.87
N SER A 181 -19.87 6.30 30.02
CA SER A 181 -21.23 5.73 30.14
C SER A 181 -22.31 6.79 29.92
N THR A 182 -22.07 8.02 30.38
CA THR A 182 -22.98 9.16 30.18
C THR A 182 -22.91 9.65 28.75
N ALA A 183 -21.71 9.82 28.22
CA ALA A 183 -21.48 10.26 26.84
C ALA A 183 -22.15 9.32 25.82
N ALA A 184 -22.12 8.00 26.05
CA ALA A 184 -22.73 7.01 25.16
C ALA A 184 -24.26 7.12 25.05
N ARG A 185 -24.91 7.80 26.00
CA ARG A 185 -26.36 8.04 26.00
C ARG A 185 -26.75 9.39 25.39
N LEU A 186 -25.76 10.24 25.06
CA LEU A 186 -26.00 11.53 24.44
C LEU A 186 -26.13 11.37 22.92
N PRO A 187 -26.93 12.24 22.25
CA PRO A 187 -26.97 12.25 20.80
C PRO A 187 -25.59 12.61 20.24
N VAL A 188 -25.20 11.95 19.15
CA VAL A 188 -23.99 12.31 18.40
C VAL A 188 -24.22 13.69 17.75
N PRO A 189 -23.32 14.67 17.94
CA PRO A 189 -23.43 15.98 17.30
C PRO A 189 -23.46 15.86 15.76
N GLY A 190 -24.33 16.63 15.10
CA GLY A 190 -24.41 16.62 13.63
C GLY A 190 -23.20 17.25 12.94
N SER A 191 -22.54 18.21 13.60
CA SER A 191 -21.26 18.78 13.16
C SER A 191 -20.39 19.11 14.38
N VAL A 192 -19.07 19.06 14.19
CA VAL A 192 -18.08 19.42 15.21
C VAL A 192 -17.01 20.29 14.59
N ALA A 193 -16.55 21.27 15.37
CA ALA A 193 -15.40 22.09 15.00
C ALA A 193 -14.11 21.29 15.17
N LEU A 194 -13.29 21.27 14.12
CA LEU A 194 -11.93 20.74 14.17
C LEU A 194 -10.98 21.84 14.67
N LYS A 195 -9.87 21.46 15.29
CA LYS A 195 -8.82 22.40 15.68
C LYS A 195 -8.26 23.17 14.48
N ASP A 196 -7.85 24.41 14.66
CA ASP A 196 -7.06 25.11 13.65
C ASP A 196 -5.66 24.46 13.61
N PRO A 197 -5.02 24.25 12.45
CA PRO A 197 -3.66 23.74 12.39
C PRO A 197 -2.64 24.48 13.28
N LYS A 198 -2.84 25.78 13.53
CA LYS A 198 -1.98 26.55 14.45
C LYS A 198 -2.11 26.12 15.92
N ASP A 199 -3.21 25.47 16.28
CA ASP A 199 -3.53 25.01 17.63
C ASP A 199 -3.13 23.53 17.84
N PHE A 200 -2.51 22.90 16.84
CA PHE A 200 -1.99 21.55 16.97
C PHE A 200 -0.86 21.49 18.00
N ARG A 201 -0.90 20.46 18.84
CA ARG A 201 0.12 20.19 19.88
C ARG A 201 0.93 18.94 19.61
N LEU A 202 0.38 18.01 18.83
CA LEU A 202 0.92 16.69 18.51
C LEU A 202 1.16 16.53 17.00
N ILE A 203 0.21 16.90 16.14
CA ILE A 203 0.40 16.89 14.68
C ILE A 203 1.51 17.89 14.33
N GLY A 204 2.49 17.44 13.55
CA GLY A 204 3.67 18.23 13.17
C GLY A 204 4.86 18.08 14.11
N THR A 205 4.73 17.31 15.20
CA THR A 205 5.83 17.04 16.14
C THR A 205 6.55 15.72 15.86
N SER A 206 7.83 15.65 16.23
CA SER A 206 8.70 14.48 16.05
C SER A 206 8.54 13.46 17.18
N VAL A 207 7.42 12.74 17.20
CA VAL A 207 7.19 11.68 18.19
C VAL A 207 7.89 10.39 17.76
N LYS A 208 8.47 9.67 18.73
CA LYS A 208 9.02 8.33 18.48
C LYS A 208 7.90 7.36 18.11
N ARG A 209 8.22 6.40 17.25
CA ARG A 209 7.28 5.38 16.80
C ARG A 209 6.76 4.53 17.96
N LEU A 210 5.43 4.39 18.04
CA LEU A 210 4.77 3.60 19.07
C LEU A 210 5.08 2.10 18.97
N ASP A 211 5.36 1.64 17.75
CA ASP A 211 5.68 0.24 17.44
C ASP A 211 7.19 -0.07 17.52
N THR A 212 8.04 0.88 17.93
CA THR A 212 9.50 0.63 18.04
C THR A 212 9.88 -0.25 19.24
N PRO A 213 9.40 -0.01 20.48
CA PRO A 213 9.85 -0.79 21.64
C PRO A 213 9.71 -2.31 21.44
N ASP A 214 8.50 -2.75 21.08
CA ASP A 214 8.18 -4.16 20.88
C ASP A 214 8.91 -4.78 19.67
N LYS A 215 9.40 -3.97 18.72
CA LYS A 215 10.21 -4.45 17.59
C LYS A 215 11.67 -4.65 17.99
N VAL A 216 12.17 -3.83 18.90
CA VAL A 216 13.56 -3.87 19.37
C VAL A 216 13.78 -5.03 20.35
N ASP A 217 12.78 -5.35 21.17
CA ASP A 217 12.87 -6.47 22.13
C ASP A 217 12.38 -7.82 21.57
N GLY A 218 11.84 -7.84 20.34
CA GLY A 218 11.39 -9.04 19.64
C GLY A 218 10.00 -9.54 20.06
N THR A 219 9.21 -8.74 20.78
CA THR A 219 7.85 -9.13 21.19
C THR A 219 6.80 -8.93 20.09
N THR A 220 7.07 -8.06 19.12
CA THR A 220 6.20 -7.84 17.94
C THR A 220 5.96 -9.14 17.19
N GLN A 221 4.70 -9.47 16.94
CA GLN A 221 4.30 -10.67 16.21
C GLN A 221 4.12 -10.38 14.72
N TYR A 222 4.97 -10.99 13.89
CA TYR A 222 4.80 -11.10 12.45
C TYR A 222 4.08 -12.40 12.09
N GLY A 223 3.62 -12.53 10.83
CA GLY A 223 2.94 -13.76 10.37
C GLY A 223 3.79 -15.02 10.56
N ILE A 224 5.11 -14.89 10.35
CA ILE A 224 6.07 -15.99 10.48
C ILE A 224 6.29 -16.44 11.94
N ASP A 225 6.00 -15.58 12.93
CA ASP A 225 6.25 -15.87 14.35
C ASP A 225 5.18 -16.74 14.99
N VAL A 226 4.04 -16.90 14.31
CA VAL A 226 2.89 -17.66 14.81
C VAL A 226 3.31 -19.09 15.17
N ARG A 227 2.97 -19.51 16.39
CA ARG A 227 3.16 -20.88 16.88
C ARG A 227 1.83 -21.38 17.44
N LEU A 228 1.32 -22.47 16.89
CA LEU A 228 0.06 -23.08 17.32
C LEU A 228 0.29 -24.50 17.86
N PRO A 229 -0.53 -24.98 18.81
CA PRO A 229 -0.46 -26.36 19.27
C PRO A 229 -0.61 -27.36 18.11
N GLY A 230 0.30 -28.33 18.04
CA GLY A 230 0.28 -29.36 17.01
C GLY A 230 0.66 -28.89 15.60
N MET A 231 1.09 -27.64 15.43
CA MET A 231 1.44 -27.07 14.13
C MET A 231 2.60 -27.82 13.46
N LYS A 232 2.51 -27.97 12.13
CA LYS A 232 3.58 -28.45 11.26
C LYS A 232 4.13 -27.34 10.40
N TYR A 233 5.28 -27.59 9.77
CA TYR A 233 5.95 -26.65 8.90
C TYR A 233 6.09 -27.25 7.50
N ALA A 234 5.79 -26.46 6.48
CA ALA A 234 5.92 -26.85 5.10
C ALA A 234 6.91 -25.94 4.38
N SER A 235 7.90 -26.54 3.74
CA SER A 235 8.76 -25.87 2.75
C SER A 235 8.28 -26.27 1.37
N VAL A 236 8.22 -25.32 0.44
CA VAL A 236 7.68 -25.54 -0.91
C VAL A 236 8.74 -25.27 -1.98
N ALA A 237 8.64 -26.01 -3.08
CA ALA A 237 9.27 -25.71 -4.35
C ALA A 237 8.19 -25.75 -5.44
N ALA A 238 8.00 -24.65 -6.15
CA ALA A 238 7.19 -24.57 -7.35
C ALA A 238 8.03 -24.88 -8.60
N CYS A 239 7.36 -25.23 -9.69
CA CYS A 239 7.99 -25.46 -10.98
C CYS A 239 8.84 -24.25 -11.36
N PRO A 240 10.13 -24.41 -11.66
CA PRO A 240 11.03 -23.28 -11.91
C PRO A 240 10.65 -22.47 -13.16
N VAL A 241 9.85 -23.05 -14.05
CA VAL A 241 9.31 -22.42 -15.25
C VAL A 241 7.84 -22.07 -15.03
N PHE A 242 7.50 -20.79 -15.19
CA PHE A 242 6.12 -20.31 -15.06
C PHE A 242 5.18 -21.00 -16.06
N GLY A 243 4.07 -21.54 -15.55
CA GLY A 243 3.09 -22.28 -16.34
C GLY A 243 3.43 -23.76 -16.54
N GLY A 244 4.58 -24.22 -16.03
CA GLY A 244 4.90 -25.64 -15.92
C GLY A 244 4.17 -26.31 -14.76
N LYS A 245 4.36 -27.63 -14.63
CA LYS A 245 3.66 -28.51 -13.69
C LYS A 245 4.60 -29.49 -13.01
N VAL A 246 4.15 -30.04 -11.88
CA VAL A 246 4.78 -31.22 -11.28
C VAL A 246 4.57 -32.42 -12.21
N GLY A 247 5.66 -32.99 -12.71
CA GLY A 247 5.63 -34.25 -13.45
C GLY A 247 5.72 -35.44 -12.48
N ALA A 248 6.94 -35.96 -12.29
CA ALA A 248 7.21 -37.06 -11.37
C ALA A 248 7.94 -36.56 -10.12
N VAL A 249 7.69 -37.20 -8.98
CA VAL A 249 8.43 -36.93 -7.74
C VAL A 249 8.78 -38.27 -7.10
N ASP A 250 10.07 -38.51 -6.90
CA ASP A 250 10.57 -39.56 -6.00
C ASP A 250 10.83 -38.94 -4.62
N ASP A 251 10.01 -39.35 -3.66
CA ASP A 251 10.04 -38.88 -2.28
C ASP A 251 10.70 -39.86 -1.30
N THR A 252 11.32 -40.93 -1.80
CA THR A 252 11.88 -42.01 -0.98
C THR A 252 12.92 -41.49 0.00
N LYS A 253 13.85 -40.65 -0.48
CA LYS A 253 14.91 -40.06 0.35
C LYS A 253 14.35 -39.06 1.36
N ALA A 254 13.36 -38.26 0.98
CA ALA A 254 12.73 -37.30 1.87
C ALA A 254 11.99 -38.00 3.02
N LYS A 255 11.20 -39.04 2.71
CA LYS A 255 10.45 -39.82 3.73
C LYS A 255 11.36 -40.58 4.70
N ALA A 256 12.59 -40.88 4.32
CA ALA A 256 13.57 -41.50 5.20
C ALA A 256 14.16 -40.53 6.25
N ILE A 257 13.96 -39.21 6.11
CA ILE A 257 14.47 -38.22 7.05
C ILE A 257 13.55 -38.17 8.29
N PRO A 258 14.07 -38.43 9.51
CA PRO A 258 13.27 -38.33 10.72
C PRO A 258 12.66 -36.95 10.90
N GLY A 259 11.35 -36.91 11.17
CA GLY A 259 10.58 -35.67 11.34
C GLY A 259 9.90 -35.17 10.06
N VAL A 260 10.23 -35.71 8.89
CA VAL A 260 9.40 -35.55 7.68
C VAL A 260 8.12 -36.35 7.89
N ARG A 261 6.97 -35.69 7.66
CA ARG A 261 5.64 -36.26 7.90
C ARG A 261 4.93 -36.58 6.60
N GLN A 262 5.03 -35.70 5.62
CA GLN A 262 4.30 -35.85 4.37
C GLN A 262 4.97 -35.09 3.23
N VAL A 263 4.79 -35.57 2.01
CA VAL A 263 5.06 -34.83 0.78
C VAL A 263 3.72 -34.56 0.10
N VAL A 264 3.39 -33.30 -0.06
CA VAL A 264 2.15 -32.81 -0.66
C VAL A 264 2.46 -32.33 -2.07
N ARG A 265 1.57 -32.65 -3.02
CA ARG A 265 1.70 -32.22 -4.41
C ARG A 265 0.52 -31.32 -4.77
N LEU A 266 0.82 -30.16 -5.33
CA LEU A 266 -0.10 -29.32 -6.08
C LEU A 266 0.16 -29.54 -7.58
N ASP A 267 -0.62 -28.89 -8.44
CA ASP A 267 -0.45 -28.99 -9.89
C ASP A 267 0.93 -28.48 -10.35
N ASP A 268 1.42 -27.41 -9.73
CA ASP A 268 2.63 -26.68 -10.10
C ASP A 268 3.70 -26.65 -8.99
N ALA A 269 3.44 -27.24 -7.82
CA ALA A 269 4.37 -27.20 -6.69
C ALA A 269 4.38 -28.48 -5.85
N VAL A 270 5.50 -28.72 -5.18
CA VAL A 270 5.67 -29.80 -4.19
C VAL A 270 6.03 -29.17 -2.85
N ALA A 271 5.39 -29.62 -1.78
CA ALA A 271 5.70 -29.20 -0.42
C ALA A 271 6.08 -30.38 0.46
N VAL A 272 7.09 -30.20 1.30
CA VAL A 272 7.45 -31.17 2.35
C VAL A 272 7.00 -30.65 3.70
N VAL A 273 6.15 -31.42 4.37
CA VAL A 273 5.58 -31.13 5.68
C VAL A 273 6.38 -31.88 6.74
N ALA A 274 6.84 -31.18 7.76
CA ALA A 274 7.67 -31.72 8.83
C ALA A 274 7.34 -31.11 10.21
N ASP A 275 7.98 -31.62 11.26
CA ASP A 275 7.81 -31.13 12.64
C ASP A 275 8.45 -29.75 12.88
N ASP A 276 9.41 -29.36 12.05
CA ASP A 276 10.12 -28.09 12.12
C ASP A 276 10.55 -27.64 10.72
N THR A 277 10.84 -26.33 10.58
CA THR A 277 11.21 -25.72 9.30
C THR A 277 12.49 -26.28 8.70
N TRP A 278 13.46 -26.65 9.52
CA TRP A 278 14.75 -27.15 9.04
C TRP A 278 14.61 -28.54 8.43
N THR A 279 13.86 -29.42 9.10
CA THR A 279 13.53 -30.75 8.60
C THR A 279 12.69 -30.68 7.33
N ALA A 280 11.73 -29.75 7.24
CA ALA A 280 10.95 -29.52 6.02
C ALA A 280 11.86 -29.14 4.84
N LYS A 281 12.80 -28.21 5.05
CA LYS A 281 13.78 -27.79 4.02
C LYS A 281 14.70 -28.92 3.60
N LYS A 282 15.23 -29.71 4.55
CA LYS A 282 16.05 -30.89 4.25
C LYS A 282 15.28 -31.94 3.45
N GLY A 283 14.03 -32.19 3.82
CA GLY A 283 13.16 -33.10 3.08
C GLY A 283 12.90 -32.62 1.66
N LEU A 284 12.61 -31.32 1.48
CA LEU A 284 12.41 -30.73 0.17
C LEU A 284 13.66 -30.87 -0.72
N ALA A 285 14.84 -30.57 -0.18
CA ALA A 285 16.12 -30.72 -0.87
C ALA A 285 16.48 -32.18 -1.20
N ALA A 286 15.85 -33.17 -0.55
CA ALA A 286 16.07 -34.59 -0.79
C ALA A 286 15.13 -35.18 -1.84
N LEU A 287 14.13 -34.43 -2.31
CA LEU A 287 13.25 -34.87 -3.40
C LEU A 287 14.00 -34.91 -4.73
N ASP A 288 13.72 -35.93 -5.55
CA ASP A 288 14.00 -35.88 -6.98
C ASP A 288 12.70 -35.51 -7.70
N ILE A 289 12.63 -34.25 -8.14
CA ILE A 289 11.46 -33.69 -8.81
C ILE A 289 11.77 -33.56 -10.30
N ARG A 290 10.92 -34.17 -11.13
CA ARG A 290 10.89 -33.98 -12.57
C ARG A 290 9.73 -33.08 -12.92
N TRP A 291 10.05 -31.90 -13.44
CA TRP A 291 9.08 -30.92 -13.89
C TRP A 291 8.63 -31.19 -15.33
N ASP A 292 7.36 -30.92 -15.59
CA ASP A 292 6.88 -30.66 -16.96
C ASP A 292 6.90 -29.15 -17.15
N GLU A 293 7.99 -28.64 -17.72
CA GLU A 293 8.26 -27.19 -17.83
C GLU A 293 7.29 -26.47 -18.78
N GLY A 294 6.50 -27.21 -19.55
CA GLY A 294 5.45 -26.65 -20.39
C GLY A 294 5.97 -25.72 -21.49
N PRO A 295 5.10 -24.82 -22.02
CA PRO A 295 5.40 -24.05 -23.23
C PRO A 295 6.44 -22.94 -23.03
N ASN A 296 6.74 -22.55 -21.79
CA ASN A 296 7.65 -21.44 -21.48
C ASN A 296 9.06 -21.91 -21.12
N ALA A 297 9.39 -23.21 -21.30
CA ALA A 297 10.68 -23.80 -20.90
C ALA A 297 11.92 -23.12 -21.51
N THR A 298 11.76 -22.43 -22.64
CA THR A 298 12.84 -21.74 -23.36
C THR A 298 12.69 -20.22 -23.37
N LEU A 299 11.71 -19.67 -22.63
CA LEU A 299 11.48 -18.23 -22.58
C LEU A 299 12.66 -17.53 -21.90
N SER A 300 13.24 -16.54 -22.58
CA SER A 300 14.27 -15.67 -22.04
C SER A 300 13.78 -14.22 -21.88
N THR A 301 14.45 -13.43 -21.05
CA THR A 301 14.20 -11.98 -21.00
C THR A 301 14.39 -11.30 -22.35
N ALA A 302 15.34 -11.77 -23.19
CA ALA A 302 15.52 -11.26 -24.54
C ALA A 302 14.26 -11.47 -25.42
N ASP A 303 13.58 -12.62 -25.30
CA ASP A 303 12.34 -12.89 -26.03
C ASP A 303 11.21 -11.95 -25.58
N ILE A 304 11.14 -11.64 -24.28
CA ILE A 304 10.17 -10.70 -23.70
C ILE A 304 10.43 -9.29 -24.24
N VAL A 305 11.68 -8.83 -24.24
CA VAL A 305 12.07 -7.51 -24.76
C VAL A 305 11.72 -7.39 -26.25
N LEU A 306 11.99 -8.41 -27.06
CA LEU A 306 11.60 -8.41 -28.48
C LEU A 306 10.08 -8.32 -28.69
N GLN A 307 9.29 -8.97 -27.83
CA GLN A 307 7.83 -8.85 -27.86
C GLN A 307 7.36 -7.44 -27.50
N LEU A 308 7.96 -6.82 -26.48
CA LEU A 308 7.68 -5.44 -26.06
C LEU A 308 8.07 -4.44 -27.16
N GLU A 309 9.25 -4.60 -27.76
CA GLU A 309 9.72 -3.77 -28.87
C GLU A 309 8.74 -3.84 -30.06
N ALA A 310 8.33 -5.05 -30.46
CA ALA A 310 7.36 -5.25 -31.53
C ALA A 310 6.00 -4.63 -31.19
N ALA A 311 5.56 -4.74 -29.93
CA ALA A 311 4.33 -4.12 -29.44
C ALA A 311 4.41 -2.58 -29.46
N SER A 312 5.57 -1.98 -29.20
CA SER A 312 5.78 -0.52 -29.25
C SER A 312 5.42 0.13 -30.59
N ARG A 313 5.42 -0.66 -31.67
CA ARG A 313 5.10 -0.20 -33.04
C ARG A 313 3.59 -0.20 -33.32
N LYS A 314 2.78 -0.74 -32.42
CA LYS A 314 1.31 -0.77 -32.51
C LYS A 314 0.70 0.49 -31.89
N SER A 315 -0.57 0.76 -32.18
CA SER A 315 -1.33 1.84 -31.53
C SER A 315 -1.63 1.50 -30.07
N GLY A 316 -1.39 2.44 -29.16
CA GLY A 316 -1.74 2.32 -27.75
C GLY A 316 -3.07 2.96 -27.38
N VAL A 317 -3.57 2.62 -26.20
CA VAL A 317 -4.70 3.28 -25.55
C VAL A 317 -4.22 4.61 -24.97
N VAL A 318 -4.96 5.68 -25.23
CA VAL A 318 -4.55 7.04 -24.88
C VAL A 318 -4.74 7.31 -23.38
N GLY A 319 -3.65 7.67 -22.70
CA GLY A 319 -3.67 8.17 -21.32
C GLY A 319 -3.77 9.69 -21.23
N ARG A 320 -3.11 10.42 -22.14
CA ARG A 320 -3.21 11.88 -22.29
C ARG A 320 -3.06 12.29 -23.74
N ASP A 321 -3.82 13.31 -24.14
CA ASP A 321 -3.77 13.91 -25.48
C ASP A 321 -4.15 15.38 -25.38
N GLU A 322 -3.17 16.26 -25.56
CA GLU A 322 -3.35 17.70 -25.49
C GLU A 322 -2.60 18.39 -26.63
N GLY A 323 -3.25 19.41 -27.22
CA GLY A 323 -2.72 20.14 -28.35
C GLY A 323 -2.77 19.38 -29.68
N ASP A 324 -1.98 19.81 -30.65
CA ASP A 324 -1.80 19.16 -31.95
C ASP A 324 -0.35 18.69 -32.07
N VAL A 325 -0.10 17.52 -31.48
CA VAL A 325 1.25 16.92 -31.39
C VAL A 325 1.84 16.66 -32.77
N ALA A 326 1.03 16.21 -33.73
CA ALA A 326 1.50 15.91 -35.08
C ALA A 326 1.98 17.19 -35.79
N LYS A 327 1.18 18.26 -35.76
CA LYS A 327 1.55 19.54 -36.35
C LYS A 327 2.76 20.16 -35.66
N ALA A 328 2.80 20.14 -34.33
CA ALA A 328 3.91 20.71 -33.57
C ALA A 328 5.23 19.93 -33.81
N MET A 329 5.17 18.60 -33.89
CA MET A 329 6.32 17.76 -34.23
C MET A 329 6.82 18.01 -35.65
N ALA A 330 5.92 18.19 -36.63
CA ALA A 330 6.29 18.51 -38.01
C ALA A 330 6.95 19.89 -38.15
N GLY A 331 6.62 20.84 -37.27
CA GLY A 331 7.24 22.18 -37.22
C GLY A 331 8.47 22.29 -36.33
N ALA A 332 8.90 21.20 -35.68
CA ALA A 332 10.04 21.22 -34.77
C ALA A 332 11.36 21.42 -35.54
N VAL A 333 12.26 22.22 -34.97
CA VAL A 333 13.60 22.48 -35.53
C VAL A 333 14.51 21.28 -35.29
N ARG A 334 14.33 20.59 -34.17
CA ARG A 334 15.07 19.38 -33.83
C ARG A 334 14.14 18.33 -33.26
N ARG A 335 14.35 17.08 -33.67
CA ARG A 335 13.69 15.91 -33.09
C ARG A 335 14.68 15.14 -32.22
N VAL A 336 14.24 14.74 -31.03
CA VAL A 336 14.98 13.87 -30.10
C VAL A 336 14.14 12.64 -29.85
N GLU A 337 14.73 11.46 -29.97
CA GLU A 337 14.06 10.17 -29.76
C GLU A 337 14.94 9.27 -28.88
N ALA A 338 14.30 8.56 -27.97
CA ALA A 338 14.95 7.65 -27.04
C ALA A 338 14.09 6.41 -26.80
N ILE A 339 14.75 5.32 -26.43
CA ILE A 339 14.13 4.09 -25.92
C ILE A 339 14.64 3.89 -24.51
N TYR A 340 13.73 3.59 -23.59
CA TYR A 340 14.08 3.20 -22.23
C TYR A 340 13.54 1.80 -21.95
N GLU A 341 14.34 1.03 -21.24
CA GLU A 341 14.00 -0.29 -20.77
C GLU A 341 14.16 -0.32 -19.25
N VAL A 342 13.13 -0.81 -18.57
CA VAL A 342 13.12 -0.89 -17.11
C VAL A 342 12.84 -2.36 -16.75
N PRO A 343 13.77 -3.04 -16.05
CA PRO A 343 13.67 -4.47 -15.87
C PRO A 343 12.60 -4.89 -14.87
N PHE A 344 12.30 -6.19 -14.89
CA PHE A 344 11.60 -6.83 -13.79
C PHE A 344 12.35 -6.60 -12.48
N LEU A 345 11.61 -6.32 -11.41
CA LEU A 345 12.16 -6.23 -10.06
C LEU A 345 11.37 -7.10 -9.10
N ALA A 346 12.08 -7.77 -8.22
CA ALA A 346 11.51 -8.41 -7.05
C ALA A 346 11.23 -7.38 -5.93
N HIS A 347 10.29 -7.71 -5.06
CA HIS A 347 9.98 -6.94 -3.86
C HIS A 347 11.01 -7.16 -2.76
N ALA A 348 11.54 -8.38 -2.69
CA ALA A 348 12.55 -8.80 -1.73
C ALA A 348 12.27 -8.36 -0.28
N THR A 349 11.05 -8.59 0.21
CA THR A 349 10.65 -8.21 1.58
C THR A 349 11.53 -8.93 2.61
N MET A 350 11.92 -8.28 3.71
CA MET A 350 12.81 -8.89 4.71
C MET A 350 12.23 -10.18 5.29
N GLU A 351 10.94 -10.19 5.61
CA GLU A 351 10.17 -11.41 5.91
C GLU A 351 9.80 -12.11 4.60
N PRO A 352 10.31 -13.34 4.34
CA PRO A 352 9.89 -14.13 3.20
C PRO A 352 8.41 -14.46 3.24
N ILE A 353 7.84 -14.77 2.07
CA ILE A 353 6.44 -15.19 1.96
C ILE A 353 6.15 -16.39 2.87
N ASN A 354 5.10 -16.22 3.68
CA ASN A 354 4.63 -17.22 4.61
C ASN A 354 3.12 -17.07 4.85
N CYS A 355 2.48 -18.19 5.18
CA CYS A 355 1.10 -18.24 5.63
C CYS A 355 0.91 -19.43 6.58
N THR A 356 0.46 -19.16 7.80
CA THR A 356 0.01 -20.23 8.71
C THR A 356 -1.48 -20.43 8.52
N VAL A 357 -1.89 -21.68 8.32
CA VAL A 357 -3.28 -22.01 7.98
C VAL A 357 -3.74 -23.25 8.73
N HIS A 358 -5.01 -23.24 9.15
CA HIS A 358 -5.68 -24.41 9.73
C HIS A 358 -7.03 -24.60 9.05
N VAL A 359 -7.11 -25.59 8.15
CA VAL A 359 -8.33 -25.94 7.44
C VAL A 359 -9.02 -27.09 8.17
N ARG A 360 -10.28 -26.85 8.55
CA ARG A 360 -11.20 -27.83 9.15
C ARG A 360 -12.41 -28.01 8.23
N PRO A 361 -13.23 -29.07 8.42
CA PRO A 361 -14.40 -29.30 7.57
C PRO A 361 -15.40 -28.13 7.53
N ASP A 362 -15.49 -27.34 8.59
CA ASP A 362 -16.47 -26.26 8.75
C ASP A 362 -15.85 -24.87 8.95
N ALA A 363 -14.52 -24.74 8.95
CA ALA A 363 -13.83 -23.49 9.22
C ALA A 363 -12.39 -23.45 8.69
N CYS A 364 -11.87 -22.25 8.41
CA CYS A 364 -10.49 -22.02 8.00
C CYS A 364 -9.93 -20.80 8.73
N ASP A 365 -8.81 -20.96 9.44
CA ASP A 365 -8.08 -19.85 10.05
C ASP A 365 -6.77 -19.60 9.33
N LEU A 366 -6.43 -18.33 9.17
CA LEU A 366 -5.21 -17.85 8.53
C LEU A 366 -4.50 -16.88 9.47
N TRP A 367 -3.21 -17.07 9.70
CA TRP A 367 -2.34 -16.13 10.39
C TRP A 367 -1.20 -15.72 9.47
N LEU A 368 -1.17 -14.44 9.12
CA LEU A 368 -0.25 -13.85 8.16
C LEU A 368 -0.24 -12.33 8.30
N GLY A 369 0.82 -11.68 7.80
CA GLY A 369 0.74 -10.27 7.42
C GLY A 369 0.20 -10.15 6.00
N THR A 370 -0.89 -9.41 5.81
CA THR A 370 -1.47 -9.10 4.48
C THR A 370 -1.92 -7.65 4.39
N GLN A 371 -1.73 -7.01 3.22
CA GLN A 371 -2.28 -5.68 2.94
C GLN A 371 -3.76 -5.71 2.57
N VAL A 372 -4.31 -6.90 2.25
CA VAL A 372 -5.66 -7.11 1.72
C VAL A 372 -6.43 -8.20 2.49
N PRO A 373 -6.81 -7.95 3.77
CA PRO A 373 -7.44 -8.98 4.60
C PRO A 373 -8.70 -9.61 3.99
N THR A 374 -9.52 -8.84 3.28
CA THR A 374 -10.78 -9.33 2.75
C THR A 374 -10.63 -10.08 1.42
N PHE A 375 -9.65 -9.71 0.59
CA PHE A 375 -9.27 -10.53 -0.57
C PHE A 375 -8.61 -11.83 -0.13
N THR A 376 -7.74 -11.77 0.90
CA THR A 376 -7.14 -12.95 1.54
C THR A 376 -8.23 -13.92 2.02
N GLN A 377 -9.22 -13.42 2.75
CA GLN A 377 -10.36 -14.21 3.23
C GLN A 377 -11.15 -14.84 2.08
N THR A 378 -11.36 -14.09 1.00
CA THR A 378 -12.12 -14.55 -0.18
C THR A 378 -11.37 -15.63 -0.95
N ALA A 379 -10.06 -15.46 -1.17
CA ALA A 379 -9.21 -16.43 -1.85
C ALA A 379 -9.16 -17.76 -1.08
N ALA A 380 -8.94 -17.69 0.24
CA ALA A 380 -8.92 -18.87 1.08
C ALA A 380 -10.28 -19.58 1.15
N ALA A 381 -11.39 -18.84 1.24
CA ALA A 381 -12.75 -19.41 1.21
C ALA A 381 -12.99 -20.23 -0.06
N LYS A 382 -12.60 -19.69 -1.22
CA LYS A 382 -12.72 -20.35 -2.52
C LYS A 382 -11.92 -21.67 -2.57
N VAL A 383 -10.66 -21.66 -2.15
CA VAL A 383 -9.80 -22.86 -2.18
C VAL A 383 -10.25 -23.90 -1.15
N ALA A 384 -10.65 -23.46 0.05
CA ALA A 384 -11.17 -24.31 1.11
C ALA A 384 -12.54 -24.92 0.76
N GLY A 385 -13.30 -24.31 -0.14
CA GLY A 385 -14.68 -24.71 -0.43
C GLY A 385 -15.65 -24.32 0.70
N LEU A 386 -15.34 -23.25 1.44
CA LEU A 386 -16.10 -22.77 2.59
C LEU A 386 -16.74 -21.40 2.29
N PRO A 387 -17.87 -21.06 2.93
CA PRO A 387 -18.40 -19.70 2.86
C PRO A 387 -17.43 -18.71 3.55
N LYS A 388 -17.37 -17.46 3.07
CA LYS A 388 -16.48 -16.40 3.61
C LYS A 388 -16.59 -16.22 5.13
N SER A 389 -17.80 -16.36 5.69
CA SER A 389 -18.08 -16.26 7.14
C SER A 389 -17.45 -17.37 7.99
N ARG A 390 -16.97 -18.45 7.37
CA ARG A 390 -16.25 -19.55 8.03
C ARG A 390 -14.73 -19.43 7.88
N VAL A 391 -14.25 -18.33 7.28
CA VAL A 391 -12.83 -18.05 7.14
C VAL A 391 -12.46 -16.88 8.03
N GLN A 392 -11.50 -17.08 8.93
CA GLN A 392 -10.99 -16.04 9.80
C GLN A 392 -9.57 -15.65 9.38
N VAL A 393 -9.34 -14.34 9.22
CA VAL A 393 -8.01 -13.77 8.99
C VAL A 393 -7.54 -13.13 10.29
N HIS A 394 -6.44 -13.63 10.82
CA HIS A 394 -5.70 -13.09 11.95
C HIS A 394 -4.50 -12.32 11.37
N ASN A 395 -4.71 -11.02 11.13
CA ASN A 395 -3.69 -10.20 10.48
C ASN A 395 -2.60 -9.79 11.49
N HIS A 396 -1.35 -9.90 11.07
CA HIS A 396 -0.16 -9.56 11.85
C HIS A 396 0.63 -8.40 11.21
N TYR A 397 1.70 -7.96 11.88
CA TYR A 397 2.67 -7.07 11.26
C TYR A 397 3.33 -7.72 10.02
N LEU A 398 3.82 -6.87 9.12
CA LEU A 398 4.51 -7.26 7.89
C LEU A 398 6.00 -6.94 8.00
N GLY A 399 6.88 -7.91 7.71
CA GLY A 399 8.32 -7.66 7.57
C GLY A 399 8.69 -7.08 6.19
N GLY A 400 7.93 -6.09 5.74
CA GLY A 400 7.95 -5.55 4.38
C GLY A 400 6.73 -5.98 3.56
N GLY A 401 6.20 -5.05 2.78
CA GLY A 401 5.08 -5.30 1.87
C GLY A 401 5.47 -4.93 0.45
N PHE A 402 5.82 -3.66 0.24
CA PHE A 402 6.33 -3.09 -1.03
C PHE A 402 5.46 -3.37 -2.26
N GLY A 403 4.23 -3.86 -2.10
CA GLY A 403 3.38 -4.35 -3.18
C GLY A 403 3.15 -5.86 -3.16
N ARG A 404 4.16 -6.66 -2.78
CA ARG A 404 4.09 -8.14 -2.70
C ARG A 404 2.89 -8.66 -1.91
N ARG A 405 2.56 -7.98 -0.81
CA ARG A 405 1.54 -8.40 0.16
C ARG A 405 0.12 -7.88 -0.18
N LEU A 406 -0.05 -7.28 -1.36
CA LEU A 406 -1.35 -7.08 -2.01
C LEU A 406 -1.83 -8.35 -2.73
N GLU A 407 -0.93 -9.29 -3.00
CA GLU A 407 -1.22 -10.53 -3.70
C GLU A 407 -1.70 -11.64 -2.75
N VAL A 408 -2.40 -12.63 -3.30
CA VAL A 408 -3.00 -13.74 -2.54
C VAL A 408 -2.58 -15.12 -3.06
N ASP A 409 -1.64 -15.16 -4.00
CA ASP A 409 -1.10 -16.38 -4.61
C ASP A 409 -0.56 -17.36 -3.55
N PHE A 410 0.20 -16.86 -2.59
CA PHE A 410 0.75 -17.66 -1.50
C PHE A 410 -0.30 -18.17 -0.52
N VAL A 411 -1.43 -17.45 -0.37
CA VAL A 411 -2.58 -17.89 0.44
C VAL A 411 -3.28 -19.05 -0.25
N ILE A 412 -3.49 -18.96 -1.57
CA ILE A 412 -4.08 -20.02 -2.39
C ILE A 412 -3.22 -21.29 -2.28
N GLN A 413 -1.91 -21.16 -2.46
CA GLN A 413 -0.98 -22.29 -2.34
C GLN A 413 -1.00 -22.88 -0.92
N ALA A 414 -0.95 -22.04 0.12
CA ALA A 414 -0.92 -22.52 1.50
C ALA A 414 -2.19 -23.27 1.90
N VAL A 415 -3.37 -22.75 1.54
CA VAL A 415 -4.65 -23.44 1.79
C VAL A 415 -4.72 -24.74 0.97
N GLY A 416 -4.22 -24.74 -0.27
CA GLY A 416 -4.13 -25.94 -1.11
C GLY A 416 -3.27 -27.04 -0.49
N ILE A 417 -2.13 -26.68 0.10
CA ILE A 417 -1.26 -27.59 0.86
C ILE A 417 -1.99 -28.10 2.11
N ALA A 418 -2.53 -27.19 2.92
CA ALA A 418 -3.16 -27.52 4.20
C ALA A 418 -4.34 -28.49 4.07
N LYS A 419 -5.11 -28.41 2.98
CA LYS A 419 -6.21 -29.36 2.69
C LYS A 419 -5.74 -30.80 2.52
N GLN A 420 -4.47 -31.00 2.17
CA GLN A 420 -3.90 -32.31 1.96
C GLN A 420 -3.09 -32.80 3.16
N VAL A 421 -2.85 -31.94 4.18
CA VAL A 421 -2.04 -32.30 5.35
C VAL A 421 -2.76 -33.33 6.23
N ASP A 422 -2.10 -34.46 6.46
CA ASP A 422 -2.62 -35.54 7.30
C ASP A 422 -2.77 -35.09 8.77
N GLY A 423 -3.82 -35.58 9.42
CA GLY A 423 -4.13 -35.24 10.82
C GLY A 423 -4.85 -33.91 11.03
N GLY A 424 -5.02 -33.09 9.98
CA GLY A 424 -5.87 -31.89 9.99
C GLY A 424 -5.41 -30.77 10.93
N GLY A 425 -4.17 -30.80 11.41
CA GLY A 425 -3.59 -29.75 12.25
C GLY A 425 -3.20 -28.50 11.47
N PRO A 426 -2.86 -27.38 12.16
CA PRO A 426 -2.32 -26.19 11.53
C PRO A 426 -1.00 -26.47 10.81
N VAL A 427 -0.76 -25.80 9.68
CA VAL A 427 0.52 -25.84 8.95
C VAL A 427 0.99 -24.42 8.64
N GLN A 428 2.25 -24.12 8.94
CA GLN A 428 2.94 -22.92 8.47
C GLN A 428 3.66 -23.23 7.17
N VAL A 429 3.16 -22.67 6.07
CA VAL A 429 3.80 -22.75 4.75
C VAL A 429 4.76 -21.58 4.61
N LEU A 430 6.02 -21.87 4.33
CA LEU A 430 7.10 -20.90 4.23
C LEU A 430 7.86 -21.08 2.91
N TRP A 431 8.05 -19.99 2.19
CA TRP A 431 8.92 -19.93 1.02
C TRP A 431 10.36 -19.68 1.48
N SER A 432 11.34 -20.32 0.84
CA SER A 432 12.73 -19.92 1.00
C SER A 432 12.96 -18.55 0.35
N ARG A 433 14.12 -17.92 0.60
CA ARG A 433 14.43 -16.65 -0.09
C ARG A 433 14.52 -16.86 -1.60
N GLU A 434 15.11 -17.97 -2.02
CA GLU A 434 15.29 -18.34 -3.42
C GLU A 434 13.93 -18.56 -4.09
N GLU A 435 13.04 -19.30 -3.43
CA GLU A 435 11.66 -19.50 -3.89
C GLU A 435 10.90 -18.18 -3.99
N ASP A 436 11.05 -17.30 -2.99
CA ASP A 436 10.42 -15.97 -2.94
C ASP A 436 10.89 -15.04 -4.04
N ILE A 437 12.19 -15.06 -4.38
CA ILE A 437 12.71 -14.28 -5.50
C ILE A 437 12.30 -14.88 -6.85
N GLN A 438 12.42 -16.21 -7.02
CA GLN A 438 12.14 -16.87 -8.30
C GLN A 438 10.66 -16.85 -8.69
N HIS A 439 9.77 -16.88 -7.69
CA HIS A 439 8.32 -16.91 -7.89
C HIS A 439 7.61 -15.64 -7.43
N ASP A 440 8.36 -14.52 -7.32
CA ASP A 440 7.80 -13.22 -7.01
C ASP A 440 6.72 -12.83 -8.05
N MET A 441 5.90 -11.87 -7.66
CA MET A 441 4.96 -11.19 -8.53
C MET A 441 5.63 -9.88 -8.97
N TYR A 442 6.52 -9.96 -9.96
CA TYR A 442 7.49 -8.90 -10.27
C TYR A 442 6.87 -7.55 -10.62
N ARG A 443 7.59 -6.45 -10.35
CA ARG A 443 7.33 -5.21 -11.09
C ARG A 443 7.48 -5.51 -12.58
N PRO A 444 6.55 -5.10 -13.48
CA PRO A 444 6.68 -5.39 -14.90
C PRO A 444 7.99 -4.89 -15.52
N TYR A 445 8.44 -5.59 -16.55
CA TYR A 445 9.38 -5.03 -17.51
C TYR A 445 8.62 -4.00 -18.37
N TYR A 446 9.18 -2.81 -18.52
CA TYR A 446 8.63 -1.77 -19.38
C TYR A 446 9.59 -1.42 -20.51
N TYR A 447 9.00 -1.18 -21.69
CA TYR A 447 9.68 -0.67 -22.86
C TYR A 447 9.00 0.63 -23.28
N ASP A 448 9.73 1.72 -23.24
CA ASP A 448 9.20 3.06 -23.44
C ASP A 448 9.80 3.68 -24.70
N ARG A 449 8.95 4.14 -25.62
CA ARG A 449 9.37 4.92 -26.78
C ARG A 449 9.05 6.38 -26.56
N PHE A 450 10.09 7.20 -26.62
CA PHE A 450 10.03 8.62 -26.33
C PHE A 450 10.41 9.47 -27.54
N ILE A 451 9.62 10.49 -27.86
CA ILE A 451 9.96 11.45 -28.92
C ILE A 451 9.57 12.86 -28.48
N ALA A 452 10.45 13.84 -28.65
CA ALA A 452 10.11 15.25 -28.55
C ALA A 452 10.58 16.05 -29.76
N GLY A 453 9.81 17.09 -30.07
CA GLY A 453 10.17 18.15 -31.00
C GLY A 453 10.59 19.39 -30.22
N LEU A 454 11.72 19.99 -30.58
CA LEU A 454 12.28 21.19 -29.98
C LEU A 454 12.18 22.40 -30.93
N ASP A 455 11.92 23.59 -30.36
CA ASP A 455 12.04 24.86 -31.08
C ASP A 455 13.51 25.29 -31.25
N ALA A 456 13.73 26.44 -31.93
CA ALA A 456 15.07 26.99 -32.12
C ALA A 456 15.79 27.40 -30.82
N GLY A 457 15.03 27.63 -29.73
CA GLY A 457 15.55 27.91 -28.39
C GLY A 457 15.80 26.64 -27.57
N GLY A 458 15.56 25.46 -28.14
CA GLY A 458 15.72 24.17 -27.48
C GLY A 458 14.56 23.79 -26.57
N ARG A 459 13.42 24.50 -26.58
CA ARG A 459 12.26 24.17 -25.74
C ARG A 459 11.37 23.12 -26.38
N PRO A 460 10.75 22.22 -25.60
CA PRO A 460 9.87 21.19 -26.14
C PRO A 460 8.55 21.80 -26.62
N VAL A 461 8.25 21.61 -27.90
CA VAL A 461 6.99 22.02 -28.53
C VAL A 461 6.04 20.84 -28.75
N ALA A 462 6.56 19.62 -28.79
CA ALA A 462 5.79 18.40 -28.95
C ALA A 462 6.43 17.25 -28.17
N TRP A 463 5.62 16.36 -27.63
CA TRP A 463 6.05 15.22 -26.80
C TRP A 463 5.14 14.02 -27.05
N THR A 464 5.72 12.86 -27.36
CA THR A 464 5.02 11.58 -27.38
C THR A 464 5.75 10.57 -26.50
N HIS A 465 5.03 9.96 -25.56
CA HIS A 465 5.52 8.90 -24.70
C HIS A 465 4.62 7.68 -24.85
N ARG A 466 5.16 6.60 -25.40
CA ARG A 466 4.47 5.31 -25.46
C ARG A 466 5.08 4.36 -24.46
N ILE A 467 4.26 3.89 -23.52
CA ILE A 467 4.63 2.92 -22.50
C ILE A 467 4.15 1.55 -22.95
N VAL A 468 5.01 0.54 -22.90
CA VAL A 468 4.67 -0.84 -23.28
C VAL A 468 5.01 -1.77 -22.13
N GLY A 469 4.04 -2.56 -21.68
CA GLY A 469 4.25 -3.52 -20.59
C GLY A 469 2.96 -4.18 -20.12
N SER A 470 3.05 -4.90 -19.01
CA SER A 470 1.91 -5.56 -18.37
C SER A 470 0.88 -4.57 -17.85
N SER A 471 -0.39 -4.98 -17.85
CA SER A 471 -1.44 -4.28 -17.09
C SER A 471 -1.73 -5.02 -15.80
N ILE A 472 -1.28 -4.44 -14.69
CA ILE A 472 -1.51 -4.98 -13.34
C ILE A 472 -3.01 -4.85 -13.00
N GLU A 473 -3.65 -3.73 -13.34
CA GLU A 473 -5.09 -3.54 -13.08
C GLU A 473 -5.92 -4.60 -13.81
N ALA A 474 -5.63 -4.86 -15.09
CA ALA A 474 -6.36 -5.87 -15.86
C ALA A 474 -6.16 -7.29 -15.30
N ARG A 475 -4.96 -7.62 -14.80
CA ARG A 475 -4.70 -8.90 -14.12
C ARG A 475 -5.56 -9.00 -12.86
N VAL A 476 -5.43 -8.05 -11.93
CA VAL A 476 -6.15 -8.05 -10.65
C VAL A 476 -7.66 -8.13 -10.86
N ILE A 477 -8.22 -7.37 -11.82
CA ILE A 477 -9.65 -7.43 -12.16
C ILE A 477 -10.05 -8.82 -12.66
N SER A 478 -9.23 -9.44 -13.53
CA SER A 478 -9.54 -10.75 -14.10
C SER A 478 -9.52 -11.89 -13.08
N GLU A 479 -8.65 -11.80 -12.07
CA GLU A 479 -8.55 -12.77 -10.98
C GLU A 479 -9.70 -12.64 -9.97
N LEU A 480 -10.15 -11.40 -9.71
CA LEU A 480 -11.25 -11.11 -8.78
C LEU A 480 -12.63 -11.37 -9.40
N PHE A 481 -12.80 -11.18 -10.71
CA PHE A 481 -14.09 -11.24 -11.40
C PHE A 481 -14.03 -12.14 -12.66
N PRO A 482 -14.24 -13.46 -12.52
CA PRO A 482 -14.37 -14.34 -13.68
C PRO A 482 -15.55 -13.89 -14.57
N LYS A 483 -15.42 -14.14 -15.89
CA LYS A 483 -16.23 -13.55 -17.00
C LYS A 483 -17.77 -13.55 -16.81
N ASN A 484 -18.28 -14.36 -15.91
CA ASN A 484 -19.69 -14.58 -15.58
C ASN A 484 -20.25 -13.68 -14.47
N LEU A 485 -19.45 -12.81 -13.84
CA LEU A 485 -19.93 -11.91 -12.78
C LEU A 485 -19.46 -10.46 -12.98
N ARG A 486 -19.83 -9.83 -14.11
CA ARG A 486 -19.79 -8.37 -14.25
C ARG A 486 -20.97 -7.73 -13.49
N VAL A 487 -20.96 -7.81 -12.17
CA VAL A 487 -21.79 -6.92 -11.33
C VAL A 487 -20.91 -5.74 -10.94
N MET A 488 -21.07 -4.66 -11.69
CA MET A 488 -20.47 -3.36 -11.45
C MET A 488 -20.84 -2.86 -10.06
N ARG A 489 -19.90 -2.89 -9.12
CA ARG A 489 -19.92 -1.95 -7.99
C ARG A 489 -18.92 -0.86 -8.33
N ALA A 490 -19.50 0.30 -8.64
CA ALA A 490 -18.90 1.39 -9.38
C ALA A 490 -17.63 1.94 -8.72
N GLY A 491 -16.46 1.40 -9.09
CA GLY A 491 -15.22 2.17 -9.04
C GLY A 491 -15.44 3.48 -9.81
N GLY A 492 -14.91 4.58 -9.28
CA GLY A 492 -15.20 5.94 -9.74
C GLY A 492 -15.20 6.09 -11.27
N MET A 493 -16.03 7.00 -11.78
CA MET A 493 -16.34 7.18 -13.20
C MET A 493 -15.10 7.24 -14.13
N HIS A 494 -13.96 7.75 -13.63
CA HIS A 494 -12.68 7.76 -14.33
C HIS A 494 -12.03 6.37 -14.46
N ARG A 495 -11.96 5.60 -13.37
CA ARG A 495 -11.43 4.23 -13.38
C ARG A 495 -12.33 3.29 -14.19
N LEU A 496 -13.64 3.51 -14.13
CA LEU A 496 -14.59 2.79 -14.97
C LEU A 496 -14.41 3.13 -16.46
N GLY A 497 -14.21 4.42 -16.81
CA GLY A 497 -13.93 4.85 -18.18
C GLY A 497 -12.60 4.33 -18.73
N ALA A 498 -11.54 4.30 -17.90
CA ALA A 498 -10.25 3.71 -18.25
C ALA A 498 -10.34 2.19 -18.42
N MET A 499 -11.05 1.50 -17.53
CA MET A 499 -11.32 0.05 -17.61
C MET A 499 -12.10 -0.33 -18.87
N ILE A 500 -13.09 0.48 -19.26
CA ILE A 500 -13.84 0.31 -20.52
C ILE A 500 -12.93 0.53 -21.75
N LYS A 501 -11.91 1.38 -21.63
CA LYS A 501 -10.94 1.69 -22.69
C LYS A 501 -9.70 0.78 -22.68
N HIS A 502 -9.59 -0.15 -21.74
CA HIS A 502 -8.38 -0.98 -21.52
C HIS A 502 -7.10 -0.20 -21.21
N LEU A 503 -7.24 1.00 -20.63
CA LEU A 503 -6.11 1.77 -20.10
C LEU A 503 -5.83 1.33 -18.67
N ASP A 504 -4.58 0.99 -18.39
CA ASP A 504 -4.08 0.86 -17.01
C ASP A 504 -3.63 2.24 -16.53
N LEU A 505 -4.33 2.80 -15.54
CA LEU A 505 -4.02 4.15 -15.05
C LEU A 505 -2.72 4.19 -14.26
N ASP A 506 -2.34 3.08 -13.62
CA ASP A 506 -1.07 2.95 -12.94
C ASP A 506 0.08 2.99 -13.96
N ALA A 507 -0.05 2.25 -15.06
CA ALA A 507 1.00 2.18 -16.09
C ALA A 507 1.40 3.55 -16.67
N VAL A 508 0.48 4.53 -16.69
CA VAL A 508 0.73 5.89 -17.22
C VAL A 508 0.90 6.97 -16.14
N GLU A 509 0.75 6.65 -14.86
CA GLU A 509 0.84 7.63 -13.77
C GLU A 509 2.28 8.19 -13.67
N GLY A 510 2.40 9.51 -13.50
CA GLY A 510 3.68 10.23 -13.54
C GLY A 510 4.13 10.60 -14.96
N ALA A 511 3.88 9.75 -15.97
CA ALA A 511 4.13 10.06 -17.38
C ALA A 511 3.04 10.94 -18.00
N ALA A 512 1.78 10.68 -17.65
CA ALA A 512 0.65 11.47 -18.13
C ALA A 512 0.60 12.86 -17.49
N GLU A 513 1.17 13.08 -16.31
CA GLU A 513 1.04 14.34 -15.57
C GLU A 513 2.40 14.92 -15.14
N PRO A 514 3.38 15.08 -16.06
CA PRO A 514 4.67 15.66 -15.71
C PRO A 514 4.47 17.11 -15.23
N PRO A 515 5.30 17.59 -14.30
CA PRO A 515 5.17 18.94 -13.75
C PRO A 515 5.52 20.05 -14.76
N TYR A 516 6.01 19.69 -15.96
CA TYR A 516 6.50 20.57 -17.01
C TYR A 516 5.39 21.09 -17.93
N ALA A 517 5.46 22.38 -18.25
CA ALA A 517 4.58 23.04 -19.20
C ALA A 517 5.00 22.69 -20.64
N ILE A 518 4.44 21.61 -21.18
CA ILE A 518 4.62 21.18 -22.56
C ILE A 518 3.31 21.42 -23.33
N PRO A 519 3.33 22.20 -24.42
CA PRO A 519 2.09 22.66 -25.05
C PRO A 519 1.34 21.58 -25.83
N ASN A 520 2.07 20.58 -26.37
CA ASN A 520 1.47 19.47 -27.12
C ASN A 520 2.05 18.16 -26.59
N ILE A 521 1.22 17.35 -25.95
CA ILE A 521 1.63 16.11 -25.29
C ILE A 521 0.68 14.96 -25.61
N ARG A 522 1.27 13.81 -25.94
CA ARG A 522 0.60 12.54 -26.13
C ARG A 522 1.26 11.49 -25.24
N VAL A 523 0.46 10.81 -24.42
CA VAL A 523 0.89 9.64 -23.66
C VAL A 523 -0.06 8.50 -23.97
N ASP A 524 0.47 7.36 -24.41
CA ASP A 524 -0.32 6.17 -24.69
C ASP A 524 0.33 4.89 -24.11
N PHE A 525 -0.50 3.89 -23.90
CA PHE A 525 -0.12 2.61 -23.30
C PHE A 525 -0.44 1.45 -24.24
N VAL A 526 0.53 0.58 -24.47
CA VAL A 526 0.34 -0.69 -25.19
C VAL A 526 0.50 -1.83 -24.20
N ARG A 527 -0.60 -2.51 -23.91
CA ARG A 527 -0.57 -3.71 -23.08
C ARG A 527 0.12 -4.87 -23.80
N GLN A 528 1.16 -5.41 -23.20
CA GLN A 528 1.86 -6.60 -23.66
C GLN A 528 2.30 -7.41 -22.43
N GLU A 529 1.65 -8.55 -22.21
CA GLU A 529 1.97 -9.43 -21.08
C GLU A 529 3.16 -10.34 -21.43
N PRO A 530 4.10 -10.58 -20.51
CA PRO A 530 5.10 -11.61 -20.67
C PRO A 530 4.44 -13.01 -20.56
N PRO A 531 4.85 -14.00 -21.36
CA PRO A 531 4.30 -15.35 -21.25
C PRO A 531 4.59 -15.98 -19.88
N GLY A 532 3.54 -16.29 -19.11
CA GLY A 532 3.61 -17.01 -17.83
C GLY A 532 4.14 -16.20 -16.63
N VAL A 533 5.03 -15.23 -16.85
CA VAL A 533 5.60 -14.40 -15.78
C VAL A 533 4.50 -13.55 -15.13
N ARG A 534 4.39 -13.61 -13.81
CA ARG A 534 3.37 -12.87 -13.05
C ARG A 534 3.91 -11.50 -12.65
N THR A 535 3.08 -10.47 -12.78
CA THR A 535 3.47 -9.09 -12.46
C THR A 535 2.54 -8.40 -11.47
N ALA A 536 3.07 -7.65 -10.52
CA ALA A 536 2.29 -6.91 -9.54
C ALA A 536 2.78 -5.48 -9.31
N PHE A 537 2.01 -4.74 -8.52
CA PHE A 537 2.40 -3.44 -8.00
C PHE A 537 3.69 -3.60 -7.22
N TRP A 538 4.64 -2.68 -7.42
CA TRP A 538 5.88 -2.56 -6.66
C TRP A 538 5.96 -1.18 -6.02
N ARG A 539 6.76 -0.99 -4.96
CA ARG A 539 6.70 0.22 -4.13
C ARG A 539 6.83 1.49 -4.97
N GLY A 540 5.81 2.34 -4.88
CA GLY A 540 5.68 3.60 -5.60
C GLY A 540 4.91 3.50 -6.92
N VAL A 541 4.60 2.27 -7.35
CA VAL A 541 3.73 1.88 -8.48
C VAL A 541 4.12 2.59 -9.79
N GLY A 542 3.18 2.99 -10.63
CA GLY A 542 3.38 3.69 -11.89
C GLY A 542 4.46 4.77 -11.91
N PRO A 543 4.47 5.72 -10.95
CA PRO A 543 5.49 6.75 -10.87
C PRO A 543 6.93 6.23 -10.87
N THR A 544 7.20 5.03 -10.34
CA THR A 544 8.60 4.55 -10.21
C THR A 544 9.28 4.23 -11.52
N HIS A 545 8.59 3.67 -12.51
CA HIS A 545 9.17 3.47 -13.84
C HIS A 545 9.04 4.74 -14.68
N ASN A 546 7.86 5.38 -14.66
CA ASN A 546 7.60 6.53 -15.52
C ASN A 546 8.48 7.74 -15.21
N ILE A 547 8.71 8.06 -13.93
CA ILE A 547 9.47 9.27 -13.57
C ILE A 547 10.96 9.11 -13.87
N PHE A 548 11.50 7.89 -13.76
CA PHE A 548 12.85 7.61 -14.24
C PHE A 548 12.97 7.91 -15.74
N VAL A 549 12.02 7.43 -16.55
CA VAL A 549 11.99 7.64 -17.99
C VAL A 549 11.81 9.12 -18.34
N VAL A 550 10.82 9.79 -17.74
CA VAL A 550 10.54 11.22 -17.97
C VAL A 550 11.74 12.09 -17.60
N GLU A 551 12.33 11.90 -16.42
CA GLU A 551 13.43 12.74 -15.95
C GLU A 551 14.73 12.47 -16.72
N SER A 552 14.98 11.23 -17.13
CA SER A 552 16.10 10.91 -18.02
C SER A 552 15.94 11.59 -19.38
N PHE A 553 14.73 11.57 -19.94
CA PHE A 553 14.48 12.21 -21.22
C PHE A 553 14.59 13.73 -21.13
N ILE A 554 14.17 14.34 -20.02
CA ILE A 554 14.37 15.77 -19.77
C ILE A 554 15.86 16.13 -19.75
N ASP A 555 16.74 15.29 -19.17
CA ASP A 555 18.19 15.48 -19.25
C ASP A 555 18.71 15.38 -20.68
N GLU A 556 18.20 14.46 -21.49
CA GLU A 556 18.54 14.38 -22.91
C GLU A 556 18.10 15.61 -23.70
N LEU A 557 16.93 16.17 -23.39
CA LEU A 557 16.47 17.42 -24.00
C LEU A 557 17.35 18.61 -23.59
N ALA A 558 17.74 18.69 -22.31
CA ALA A 558 18.68 19.71 -21.83
C ALA A 558 20.04 19.58 -22.55
N ALA A 559 20.57 18.37 -22.68
CA ALA A 559 21.80 18.09 -23.41
C ALA A 559 21.68 18.45 -24.90
N ALA A 560 20.56 18.11 -25.54
CA ALA A 560 20.26 18.47 -26.92
C ALA A 560 20.20 20.01 -27.10
N ALA A 561 19.60 20.72 -26.15
CA ALA A 561 19.54 22.17 -26.11
C ALA A 561 20.87 22.83 -25.70
N LYS A 562 21.85 22.05 -25.22
CA LYS A 562 23.11 22.52 -24.60
C LYS A 562 22.85 23.47 -23.43
N GLN A 563 21.83 23.16 -22.64
CA GLN A 563 21.45 23.92 -21.45
C GLN A 563 21.78 23.13 -20.18
N ASP A 564 22.02 23.84 -19.08
CA ASP A 564 22.15 23.23 -17.77
C ASP A 564 20.84 22.50 -17.39
N PRO A 565 20.89 21.24 -16.90
CA PRO A 565 19.70 20.44 -16.68
C PRO A 565 18.80 20.96 -15.54
N PHE A 566 19.35 21.71 -14.58
CA PHE A 566 18.54 22.39 -13.57
C PHE A 566 17.81 23.60 -14.18
N GLU A 567 18.53 24.46 -14.91
CA GLU A 567 17.93 25.64 -15.55
C GLU A 567 16.88 25.24 -16.59
N TYR A 568 17.13 24.17 -17.35
CA TYR A 568 16.19 23.62 -18.33
C TYR A 568 14.87 23.21 -17.66
N ARG A 569 14.93 22.41 -16.57
CA ARG A 569 13.75 22.04 -15.78
C ARG A 569 13.05 23.28 -15.24
N ARG A 570 13.79 24.20 -14.61
CA ARG A 570 13.25 25.41 -13.98
C ARG A 570 12.46 26.27 -14.95
N ALA A 571 12.93 26.40 -16.19
CA ALA A 571 12.26 27.15 -17.25
C ALA A 571 10.91 26.53 -17.69
N LEU A 572 10.73 25.22 -17.48
CA LEU A 572 9.49 24.51 -17.85
C LEU A 572 8.43 24.51 -16.73
N LEU A 573 8.72 25.08 -15.55
CA LEU A 573 7.85 24.99 -14.36
C LEU A 573 6.99 26.24 -14.11
N GLU A 574 6.77 27.08 -15.12
CA GLU A 574 5.98 28.32 -15.00
C GLU A 574 4.56 28.09 -14.44
N ARG A 575 3.98 26.92 -14.68
CA ARG A 575 2.63 26.52 -14.22
C ARG A 575 2.60 25.69 -12.94
N SER A 576 3.76 25.37 -12.36
CA SER A 576 3.89 24.48 -11.20
C SER A 576 4.79 25.13 -10.13
N PRO A 577 4.34 26.20 -9.43
CA PRO A 577 5.16 26.94 -8.48
C PRO A 577 5.66 26.10 -7.29
N ARG A 578 4.88 25.13 -6.81
CA ARG A 578 5.31 24.18 -5.76
C ARG A 578 6.45 23.28 -6.25
N ALA A 579 6.33 22.75 -7.45
CA ALA A 579 7.37 21.93 -8.09
C ALA A 579 8.65 22.74 -8.31
N LYS A 580 8.52 24.00 -8.76
CA LYS A 580 9.64 24.93 -8.92
C LYS A 580 10.34 25.20 -7.59
N ALA A 581 9.58 25.46 -6.52
CA ALA A 581 10.14 25.74 -5.20
C ALA A 581 10.97 24.57 -4.65
N VAL A 582 10.48 23.33 -4.76
CA VAL A 582 11.25 22.16 -4.30
C VAL A 582 12.50 21.93 -5.16
N LEU A 583 12.43 22.14 -6.48
CA LEU A 583 13.58 22.03 -7.39
C LEU A 583 14.67 23.04 -7.05
N GLU A 584 14.29 24.31 -6.88
CA GLU A 584 15.21 25.40 -6.55
C GLU A 584 15.86 25.19 -5.18
N LEU A 585 15.08 24.73 -4.19
CA LEU A 585 15.61 24.42 -2.87
C LEU A 585 16.60 23.26 -2.90
N ALA A 586 16.28 22.17 -3.61
CA ALA A 586 17.17 21.01 -3.73
C ALA A 586 18.48 21.38 -4.41
N ALA A 587 18.42 22.15 -5.50
CA ALA A 587 19.60 22.65 -6.19
C ALA A 587 20.46 23.55 -5.29
N ALA A 588 19.84 24.47 -4.54
CA ALA A 588 20.54 25.34 -3.61
C ALA A 588 21.24 24.56 -2.48
N GLN A 589 20.53 23.62 -1.83
CA GLN A 589 21.07 22.79 -0.74
C GLN A 589 22.15 21.80 -1.23
N ALA A 590 22.03 21.34 -2.48
CA ALA A 590 23.08 20.54 -3.11
C ALA A 590 24.31 21.37 -3.50
N GLY A 591 24.21 22.70 -3.55
CA GLY A 591 25.27 23.56 -4.06
C GLY A 591 25.46 23.38 -5.56
N TRP A 592 24.37 23.28 -6.32
CA TRP A 592 24.39 23.20 -7.78
C TRP A 592 25.28 24.29 -8.39
N GLY A 593 26.02 23.95 -9.45
CA GLY A 593 27.03 24.83 -10.05
C GLY A 593 28.38 24.90 -9.34
N LYS A 594 28.52 24.41 -8.09
CA LYS A 594 29.86 24.30 -7.45
C LYS A 594 30.65 23.14 -8.07
N PRO A 595 31.95 23.31 -8.37
CA PRO A 595 32.74 22.24 -8.95
C PRO A 595 32.85 21.03 -8.01
N LEU A 596 32.89 19.83 -8.59
CA LEU A 596 33.13 18.57 -7.89
C LEU A 596 34.54 18.03 -8.20
N PRO A 597 35.08 17.11 -7.38
CA PRO A 597 36.33 16.43 -7.70
C PRO A 597 36.29 15.73 -9.07
N PRO A 598 37.43 15.54 -9.75
CA PRO A 598 37.50 14.80 -10.99
C PRO A 598 36.88 13.39 -10.86
N GLY A 599 36.09 12.99 -11.85
CA GLY A 599 35.36 11.71 -11.84
C GLY A 599 34.03 11.73 -11.07
N ALA A 600 33.57 12.90 -10.61
CA ALA A 600 32.27 13.06 -9.98
C ALA A 600 31.36 14.06 -10.72
N GLY A 601 30.05 13.88 -10.59
CA GLY A 601 29.01 14.71 -11.21
C GLY A 601 27.77 14.84 -10.34
N ARG A 602 26.83 15.70 -10.74
CA ARG A 602 25.50 15.82 -10.13
C ARG A 602 24.42 15.48 -11.15
N GLY A 603 23.48 14.62 -10.75
CA GLY A 603 22.19 14.46 -11.43
C GLY A 603 21.10 15.15 -10.63
N ILE A 604 20.09 15.71 -11.30
CA ILE A 604 18.93 16.34 -10.65
C ILE A 604 17.64 15.80 -11.26
N SER A 605 16.66 15.52 -10.41
CA SER A 605 15.34 15.05 -10.84
C SER A 605 14.22 15.72 -10.06
N LEU A 606 13.03 15.74 -10.66
CA LEU A 606 11.80 16.27 -10.11
C LEU A 606 10.64 15.30 -10.30
N LEU A 607 9.93 15.03 -9.22
CA LEU A 607 8.78 14.15 -9.15
C LEU A 607 7.55 14.95 -8.73
N HIS A 608 6.42 14.69 -9.37
CA HIS A 608 5.09 15.00 -8.86
C HIS A 608 4.25 13.73 -8.90
N ALA A 609 3.93 13.19 -7.72
CA ALA A 609 3.07 12.01 -7.60
C ALA A 609 2.34 12.03 -6.25
N PHE A 610 1.13 11.47 -6.21
CA PHE A 610 0.30 11.39 -5.00
C PHE A 610 0.08 12.75 -4.28
N GLY A 611 0.14 13.86 -5.01
CA GLY A 611 0.02 15.23 -4.47
C GLY A 611 1.26 15.75 -3.75
N SER A 612 2.37 15.00 -3.79
CA SER A 612 3.67 15.40 -3.27
C SER A 612 4.59 15.85 -4.40
N TYR A 613 5.42 16.86 -4.12
CA TYR A 613 6.49 17.31 -5.00
C TYR A 613 7.82 16.95 -4.36
N ILE A 614 8.69 16.27 -5.09
CA ILE A 614 10.00 15.83 -4.57
C ILE A 614 11.06 16.21 -5.59
N ALA A 615 12.14 16.86 -5.15
CA ALA A 615 13.32 17.07 -5.98
C ALA A 615 14.53 16.41 -5.32
N GLN A 616 15.35 15.73 -6.12
CA GLN A 616 16.56 15.08 -5.64
C GLN A 616 17.76 15.53 -6.45
N VAL A 617 18.89 15.74 -5.77
CA VAL A 617 20.19 15.93 -6.39
C VAL A 617 21.12 14.83 -5.88
N ALA A 618 21.53 13.94 -6.78
CA ALA A 618 22.49 12.89 -6.48
C ALA A 618 23.90 13.34 -6.89
N GLU A 619 24.83 13.36 -5.94
CA GLU A 619 26.27 13.42 -6.24
C GLU A 619 26.74 12.00 -6.51
N VAL A 620 27.32 11.79 -7.69
CA VAL A 620 27.76 10.48 -8.17
C VAL A 620 29.24 10.54 -8.47
N ALA A 621 29.99 9.52 -8.03
CA ALA A 621 31.39 9.32 -8.36
C ALA A 621 31.53 8.06 -9.20
N VAL A 622 32.29 8.14 -10.30
CA VAL A 622 32.57 7.02 -11.20
C VAL A 622 34.07 6.75 -11.16
N SER A 623 34.45 5.54 -10.77
CA SER A 623 35.84 5.12 -10.75
C SER A 623 36.39 4.96 -12.18
N ARG A 624 37.72 4.89 -12.33
CA ARG A 624 38.33 4.59 -13.64
C ARG A 624 37.94 3.21 -14.17
N GLN A 625 37.53 2.29 -13.29
CA GLN A 625 37.02 0.97 -13.66
C GLN A 625 35.51 0.97 -13.98
N GLY A 626 34.84 2.12 -13.88
CA GLY A 626 33.39 2.24 -14.12
C GLY A 626 32.51 1.93 -12.91
N GLU A 627 33.08 1.77 -11.71
CA GLU A 627 32.29 1.57 -10.48
C GLU A 627 31.57 2.87 -10.12
N VAL A 628 30.25 2.78 -9.96
CA VAL A 628 29.39 3.91 -9.60
C VAL A 628 29.17 3.94 -8.08
N ARG A 629 29.38 5.09 -7.47
CA ARG A 629 29.06 5.36 -6.06
C ARG A 629 28.22 6.62 -5.93
N VAL A 630 27.28 6.61 -4.99
CA VAL A 630 26.41 7.76 -4.68
C VAL A 630 26.74 8.26 -3.26
N PRO A 631 27.79 9.06 -3.07
CA PRO A 631 28.20 9.55 -1.74
C PRO A 631 27.17 10.44 -1.06
N ARG A 632 26.33 11.15 -1.82
CA ARG A 632 25.36 12.09 -1.25
C ARG A 632 24.13 12.22 -2.14
N VAL A 633 22.96 12.23 -1.50
CA VAL A 633 21.70 12.64 -2.11
C VAL A 633 21.11 13.75 -1.26
N VAL A 634 20.78 14.89 -1.89
CA VAL A 634 19.96 15.94 -1.29
C VAL A 634 18.54 15.74 -1.77
N CYS A 635 17.58 15.66 -0.86
CA CYS A 635 16.18 15.42 -1.18
C CYS A 635 15.31 16.47 -0.49
N GLU A 636 14.55 17.20 -1.29
CA GLU A 636 13.53 18.13 -0.81
C GLU A 636 12.15 17.56 -1.11
N VAL A 637 11.24 17.61 -0.15
CA VAL A 637 9.88 17.09 -0.26
C VAL A 637 8.87 18.12 0.24
N ASP A 638 7.86 18.38 -0.59
CA ASP A 638 6.62 19.05 -0.20
C ASP A 638 5.48 18.04 -0.31
N CYS A 639 5.08 17.48 0.84
CA CYS A 639 3.94 16.55 0.96
C CYS A 639 2.70 17.20 1.61
N GLY A 640 2.64 18.53 1.69
CA GLY A 640 1.60 19.25 2.42
C GLY A 640 1.73 19.09 3.94
N THR A 641 0.63 18.74 4.62
CA THR A 641 0.60 18.63 6.08
C THR A 641 1.42 17.43 6.58
N VAL A 642 2.48 17.72 7.33
CA VAL A 642 3.31 16.70 7.99
C VAL A 642 2.69 16.32 9.33
N VAL A 643 2.36 15.03 9.50
CA VAL A 643 1.87 14.52 10.79
C VAL A 643 3.01 14.27 11.77
N ASN A 644 4.08 13.64 11.29
CA ASN A 644 5.28 13.35 12.07
C ASN A 644 6.52 13.55 11.18
N PRO A 645 7.35 14.57 11.42
CA PRO A 645 8.50 14.88 10.57
C PRO A 645 9.54 13.76 10.47
N GLU A 646 9.80 13.03 11.55
CA GLU A 646 10.78 11.92 11.55
C GLU A 646 10.32 10.77 10.66
N ILE A 647 9.02 10.48 10.62
CA ILE A 647 8.47 9.45 9.73
C ILE A 647 8.62 9.87 8.27
N VAL A 648 8.36 11.14 7.94
CA VAL A 648 8.55 11.66 6.56
C VAL A 648 10.02 11.54 6.16
N LYS A 649 10.94 11.98 7.02
CA LYS A 649 12.38 11.86 6.80
C LYS A 649 12.80 10.41 6.56
N ALA A 650 12.41 9.49 7.44
CA ALA A 650 12.74 8.07 7.31
C ALA A 650 12.15 7.45 6.03
N GLN A 651 10.96 7.89 5.59
CA GLN A 651 10.39 7.44 4.31
C GLN A 651 11.19 7.94 3.10
N MET A 652 11.70 9.18 3.13
CA MET A 652 12.56 9.69 2.07
C MET A 652 13.90 8.95 2.03
N GLU A 653 14.56 8.78 3.19
CA GLU A 653 15.82 8.02 3.31
C GLU A 653 15.66 6.58 2.78
N SER A 654 14.60 5.89 3.21
CA SER A 654 14.29 4.54 2.74
C SER A 654 13.99 4.51 1.24
N GLY A 655 13.21 5.47 0.73
CA GLY A 655 12.87 5.56 -0.69
C GLY A 655 14.10 5.78 -1.59
N ILE A 656 15.03 6.63 -1.15
CA ILE A 656 16.30 6.89 -1.86
C ILE A 656 17.13 5.61 -1.93
N ILE A 657 17.30 4.90 -0.80
CA ILE A 657 18.06 3.64 -0.77
C ILE A 657 17.42 2.59 -1.67
N PHE A 658 16.10 2.43 -1.59
CA PHE A 658 15.35 1.46 -2.40
C PHE A 658 15.41 1.80 -3.91
N GLY A 659 15.35 3.08 -4.27
CA GLY A 659 15.54 3.55 -5.64
C GLY A 659 16.95 3.29 -6.16
N MET A 660 17.98 3.53 -5.35
CA MET A 660 19.37 3.21 -5.73
C MET A 660 19.57 1.71 -5.94
N THR A 661 18.96 0.85 -5.11
CA THR A 661 19.06 -0.60 -5.31
C THR A 661 18.42 -1.04 -6.62
N ALA A 662 17.27 -0.47 -6.97
CA ALA A 662 16.62 -0.74 -8.25
C ALA A 662 17.44 -0.25 -9.45
N ALA A 663 18.09 0.91 -9.33
CA ALA A 663 18.89 1.51 -10.41
C ALA A 663 20.22 0.78 -10.65
N LEU A 664 20.80 0.12 -9.65
CA LEU A 664 22.17 -0.42 -9.73
C LEU A 664 22.26 -1.95 -9.65
N TRP A 665 21.32 -2.63 -8.97
CA TRP A 665 21.49 -4.07 -8.62
C TRP A 665 20.22 -4.92 -8.67
N GLY A 666 19.04 -4.34 -8.87
CA GLY A 666 17.76 -5.02 -8.61
C GLY A 666 17.19 -5.88 -9.73
N GLU A 667 17.84 -5.91 -10.89
CA GLU A 667 17.35 -6.59 -12.10
C GLU A 667 17.06 -8.09 -11.87
N ILE A 668 15.91 -8.54 -12.37
CA ILE A 668 15.55 -9.95 -12.53
C ILE A 668 15.54 -10.30 -14.02
N THR A 669 16.17 -11.43 -14.38
CA THR A 669 16.43 -11.88 -15.77
C THR A 669 15.87 -13.24 -16.10
#